data_AF-A0A803LKM4-F1
#
_entry.id   AF-A0A803LKM4-F1
#
_cell.length_a   1.000
_cell.length_b   1.000
_cell.length_c   1.000
_cell.angle_alpha   90.00
_cell.angle_beta   90.00
_cell.angle_gamma   90.00
#
_symmetry.space_group_name_H-M   'P 1'
#
loop_
_entity.id
_entity.type
_entity.pdbx_description
1 polymer ?
#
loop_
_entity_poly.entity_id
_entity_poly.type
_entity_poly.pdbx_seq_one_letter_code
_entity_poly.pdbx_strand_id
1 'polypeptide(L)'
;MDDSLYDEFGNYIGPEIDSDQDNDSDADIPSDDDVDKRPSDDEAPSSAAGPTNGWMTASHGVEDTEMADNQVVLAEDKKYYPTAEEVYGEDVETLVEDEDELPLEQPIIRPVKALKFELGVKDSSTYVSTQFMLGLMSNPNLVRNVALVGHLHHGKTLFMDMLVEQTHHISTFDTKNERHMRYTDTRVDEQERRISIKSVPMSLVLEDSNSKSFLINIMDAPGHVNFSDEMSAALRLADGAVLVVDAAEGVMVNTERAIRHATQERIPIVVVINKVDRLITELKLPPKDAYHKLRHTLEIINNHITAASSTAGDVQLIDPAAGNICFASATAGWSFTLQSFAKLYVKLHGVPFDASKFAARLWGDMYYHPDSRSFKRKPPATGGERSFVQFILEPLYKIYSQVIGEHRKSVEATLAELGVTLPNAAYKLNVRPLLRLACSSVFGTATGFTDMLVQHVPCGKEASSGKVDHIYTGPKDSMVYKSMENCDPSGPLMVNITKLYPKPDCSVFDAFGRVYSGTIQTGQTVRVLGEGYSPEDEEDMTVKEVTKLWVYQARYRIPVSKAPPGSWVLIEGVDASIMKTATLCNVDYDEDVYIFRPLQFNTLSVVKTATEPLNPSELPKMVEGLRKISKSYPLAITKVEESGEHTILGTGELYLDSIMKDLRELYSEVEVKVADPVVSFCETVVESSSMKCFAETPNKKNKITMIAEPLERGLAEDIENGIVSIDWPRKKLGDFFQTKYEWDLLAARSIWAFGPDKQGPNILLDDTLPSEVDKNLLSAVKDSIVQGFQWGAREGPLCDEPIRNVKFKIVDARIAPEPLHRGTGQLIPTARRVAYSAFLMATPRLMEPVYYVEIQTPIDCVSAIYTVLSRRRGHVTADVPQPGTPAYIAFLPVIESFGFETDLRYHTQGQAFCSSVFDHWAIVPGDPLDKSIVLRPLEPAPIQHLAREFMVKTRRRKGMSEDVSIKKFFDDAMVVELAQQAADLHLQMM
;
A
#
# COMPACT_ATOMS: atom_id res chain seq x y z
N MET A 1 -33.97 45.65 20.73
CA MET A 1 -32.80 44.77 20.93
C MET A 1 -31.77 45.22 19.92
N ASP A 2 -30.48 45.23 20.25
CA ASP A 2 -29.43 45.62 19.29
C ASP A 2 -29.03 44.41 18.44
N ASP A 3 -29.27 44.49 17.12
CA ASP A 3 -28.94 43.44 16.16
C ASP A 3 -27.43 43.15 16.07
N SER A 4 -26.57 43.96 16.70
CA SER A 4 -25.11 43.76 16.75
C SER A 4 -24.67 42.69 17.77
N LEU A 5 -25.59 42.12 18.55
CA LEU A 5 -25.30 41.08 19.55
C LEU A 5 -25.75 39.67 19.11
N TYR A 6 -26.24 39.53 17.87
CA TYR A 6 -26.64 38.25 17.30
C TYR A 6 -25.95 38.04 15.93
N ASP A 7 -25.66 36.79 15.57
CA ASP A 7 -25.12 36.46 14.25
C ASP A 7 -26.20 36.41 13.16
N GLU A 8 -25.79 36.27 11.90
CA GLU A 8 -26.71 36.19 10.74
C GLU A 8 -27.62 34.93 10.74
N PHE A 9 -27.45 34.03 11.72
CA PHE A 9 -28.29 32.85 11.96
C PHE A 9 -29.16 32.96 13.22
N GLY A 10 -29.07 34.08 13.95
CA GLY A 10 -29.88 34.37 15.15
C GLY A 10 -29.30 33.87 16.47
N ASN A 11 -28.02 33.50 16.53
CA ASN A 11 -27.36 33.07 17.77
C ASN A 11 -26.81 34.27 18.54
N TYR A 12 -27.00 34.31 19.86
CA TYR A 12 -26.49 35.39 20.72
C TYR A 12 -24.96 35.30 20.89
N ILE A 13 -24.27 36.42 20.72
CA ILE A 13 -22.81 36.56 20.83
C ILE A 13 -22.38 37.58 21.92
N GLY A 14 -23.31 38.03 22.76
CA GLY A 14 -23.00 38.90 23.90
C GLY A 14 -22.30 38.16 25.04
N PRO A 15 -21.70 38.90 26.01
CA PRO A 15 -21.08 38.29 27.18
C PRO A 15 -22.11 37.54 28.04
N GLU A 16 -21.64 36.50 28.74
CA GLU A 16 -22.47 35.68 29.63
C GLU A 16 -23.18 36.54 30.68
N ILE A 17 -24.49 36.33 30.83
CA ILE A 17 -25.34 37.08 31.75
C ILE A 17 -25.48 36.25 33.02
N ASP A 18 -24.93 36.74 34.14
CA ASP A 18 -25.21 36.19 35.47
C ASP A 18 -26.72 36.28 35.75
N SER A 19 -27.37 35.12 35.86
CA SER A 19 -28.81 35.04 36.08
C SER A 19 -29.16 35.09 37.57
N ASP A 20 -29.44 36.30 38.06
CA ASP A 20 -30.16 36.51 39.33
C ASP A 20 -31.04 37.78 39.24
N GLN A 21 -32.25 37.69 39.82
CA GLN A 21 -33.22 38.76 40.09
C GLN A 21 -34.24 39.19 38.99
N ASP A 22 -35.45 38.67 39.19
CA ASP A 22 -36.71 39.40 39.39
C ASP A 22 -37.36 40.26 38.27
N ASN A 23 -38.43 39.65 37.74
CA ASN A 23 -39.82 40.17 37.68
C ASN A 23 -40.27 41.34 36.79
N ASP A 24 -41.53 41.16 36.36
CA ASP A 24 -42.55 42.15 35.97
C ASP A 24 -42.26 43.10 34.80
N SER A 25 -42.93 42.88 33.65
CA SER A 25 -44.27 43.49 33.44
C SER A 25 -44.86 43.27 32.04
N ASP A 26 -46.13 42.86 32.02
CA ASP A 26 -47.26 43.25 31.17
C ASP A 26 -47.18 43.46 29.63
N ALA A 27 -48.33 43.11 29.03
CA ALA A 27 -49.03 43.77 27.93
C ALA A 27 -48.82 43.31 26.46
N ASP A 28 -49.60 42.30 26.09
CA ASP A 28 -50.81 42.45 25.24
C ASP A 28 -50.74 42.76 23.72
N ILE A 29 -51.57 42.00 22.98
CA ILE A 29 -52.45 42.41 21.84
C ILE A 29 -51.79 42.53 20.43
N PRO A 30 -52.41 42.03 19.31
CA PRO A 30 -53.40 40.92 19.17
C PRO A 30 -53.36 40.09 17.83
N SER A 31 -54.26 39.09 17.70
CA SER A 31 -55.06 38.69 16.50
C SER A 31 -54.37 38.27 15.16
N ASP A 32 -54.90 37.33 14.35
CA ASP A 32 -56.13 36.50 14.41
C ASP A 32 -56.01 35.29 13.45
N ASP A 33 -56.76 34.21 13.74
CA ASP A 33 -57.45 33.24 12.84
C ASP A 33 -56.63 32.38 11.82
N ASP A 34 -57.01 31.13 11.45
CA ASP A 34 -58.28 30.38 11.66
C ASP A 34 -58.13 28.82 11.52
N VAL A 35 -58.90 28.07 12.33
CA VAL A 35 -59.63 26.79 12.06
C VAL A 35 -58.96 25.42 11.73
N ASP A 36 -59.17 24.48 12.67
CA ASP A 36 -59.48 23.02 12.63
C ASP A 36 -59.02 22.05 11.48
N LYS A 37 -58.45 20.88 11.87
CA LYS A 37 -59.19 19.59 12.09
C LYS A 37 -58.33 18.35 12.48
N ARG A 38 -58.79 17.63 13.51
CA ARG A 38 -58.48 16.20 13.89
C ARG A 38 -59.04 15.20 12.84
N PRO A 39 -58.74 13.86 12.79
CA PRO A 39 -58.42 12.92 13.91
C PRO A 39 -57.34 11.82 13.56
N SER A 40 -57.08 10.68 14.24
CA SER A 40 -57.56 9.99 15.48
C SER A 40 -56.60 8.84 15.90
N ASP A 41 -56.47 8.62 17.22
CA ASP A 41 -56.43 7.37 18.00
C ASP A 41 -55.35 6.27 17.79
N ASP A 42 -54.41 6.26 18.74
CA ASP A 42 -53.76 5.19 19.54
C ASP A 42 -54.35 3.75 19.55
N GLU A 43 -53.49 2.73 19.78
CA GLU A 43 -53.39 1.94 21.05
C GLU A 43 -52.48 0.68 20.91
N ALA A 44 -51.81 0.27 22.00
CA ALA A 44 -50.86 -0.87 22.09
C ALA A 44 -51.55 -2.21 22.54
N PRO A 45 -51.12 -3.10 23.51
CA PRO A 45 -50.00 -3.07 24.49
C PRO A 45 -49.31 -4.45 24.88
N SER A 46 -48.35 -4.37 25.83
CA SER A 46 -48.07 -5.30 26.98
C SER A 46 -47.24 -6.61 26.86
N SER A 47 -46.18 -6.76 27.69
CA SER A 47 -46.13 -7.57 28.95
C SER A 47 -44.80 -8.33 29.28
N ALA A 48 -44.04 -7.81 30.27
CA ALA A 48 -43.61 -8.45 31.55
C ALA A 48 -42.32 -9.33 31.76
N ALA A 49 -41.48 -8.87 32.73
CA ALA A 49 -40.93 -9.56 33.95
C ALA A 49 -39.50 -10.22 34.08
N GLY A 50 -38.60 -9.52 34.84
CA GLY A 50 -37.73 -10.03 35.95
C GLY A 50 -36.28 -10.55 35.71
N PRO A 51 -35.42 -10.80 36.76
CA PRO A 51 -35.31 -10.16 38.11
C PRO A 51 -33.86 -10.04 38.77
N THR A 52 -33.75 -9.45 39.98
CA THR A 52 -32.68 -9.56 41.05
C THR A 52 -31.25 -8.92 40.89
N ASN A 53 -30.52 -8.42 41.92
CA ASN A 53 -30.81 -7.87 43.28
C ASN A 53 -29.55 -7.22 43.98
N GLY A 54 -29.69 -6.15 44.80
CA GLY A 54 -28.84 -5.90 46.01
C GLY A 54 -28.11 -4.55 46.25
N TRP A 55 -28.65 -3.67 47.14
CA TRP A 55 -28.08 -3.25 48.47
C TRP A 55 -28.60 -1.86 49.00
N MET A 56 -29.21 -1.88 50.21
CA MET A 56 -29.60 -0.82 51.20
C MET A 56 -29.47 0.70 50.88
N THR A 57 -30.39 1.57 51.31
CA THR A 57 -30.70 1.89 52.73
C THR A 57 -32.08 2.53 52.95
N ALA A 58 -32.54 2.55 54.21
CA ALA A 58 -33.94 2.76 54.58
C ALA A 58 -34.25 4.10 55.26
N SER A 59 -35.53 4.51 55.22
CA SER A 59 -36.22 5.13 56.35
C SER A 59 -37.72 4.80 56.33
N HIS A 60 -38.25 4.35 57.46
CA HIS A 60 -39.68 4.07 57.64
C HIS A 60 -40.48 5.36 57.92
N GLY A 61 -41.70 5.43 57.39
CA GLY A 61 -42.84 5.25 58.30
C GLY A 61 -43.96 6.30 58.32
N VAL A 62 -45.16 5.73 58.35
CA VAL A 62 -46.41 6.21 58.97
C VAL A 62 -47.34 7.07 58.11
N GLU A 63 -48.62 6.68 58.19
CA GLU A 63 -49.80 7.29 57.62
C GLU A 63 -50.05 8.69 58.21
N ASP A 64 -50.43 9.67 57.38
CA ASP A 64 -51.27 10.78 57.85
C ASP A 64 -52.32 11.11 56.78
N THR A 65 -53.58 10.82 57.10
CA THR A 65 -54.76 11.15 56.30
C THR A 65 -55.36 12.47 56.79
N GLU A 66 -54.95 13.60 56.20
CA GLU A 66 -55.70 14.86 56.32
C GLU A 66 -55.96 15.48 54.94
N MET A 67 -57.22 15.84 54.70
CA MET A 67 -57.69 16.39 53.42
C MET A 67 -57.30 17.86 53.27
N ALA A 68 -56.66 18.21 52.17
CA ALA A 68 -56.43 19.59 51.74
C ALA A 68 -57.34 19.98 50.56
N ASP A 69 -58.66 19.96 50.77
CA ASP A 69 -59.64 20.50 49.83
C ASP A 69 -59.49 22.04 49.72
N ASN A 70 -58.57 22.49 48.84
CA ASN A 70 -58.59 23.76 48.06
C ASN A 70 -57.23 24.09 47.41
N GLN A 71 -56.51 23.10 46.84
CA GLN A 71 -55.49 23.44 45.85
C GLN A 71 -56.16 23.74 44.50
N VAL A 72 -55.96 24.95 43.98
CA VAL A 72 -56.44 25.35 42.65
C VAL A 72 -55.52 24.71 41.61
N VAL A 73 -56.02 23.69 40.92
CA VAL A 73 -55.34 23.10 39.76
C VAL A 73 -55.49 24.06 38.58
N LEU A 74 -54.36 24.43 37.95
CA LEU A 74 -54.34 25.27 36.75
C LEU A 74 -55.06 24.56 35.59
N ALA A 75 -55.51 25.31 34.59
CA ALA A 75 -56.26 24.75 33.47
C ALA A 75 -55.42 23.77 32.63
N GLU A 76 -54.10 24.00 32.56
CA GLU A 76 -53.12 23.15 31.88
C GLU A 76 -52.77 21.88 32.67
N ASP A 77 -52.62 21.97 33.99
CA ASP A 77 -52.34 20.84 34.90
C ASP A 77 -53.56 19.96 35.19
N LYS A 78 -54.72 20.31 34.63
CA LYS A 78 -55.98 19.63 34.90
C LYS A 78 -55.99 18.24 34.25
N LYS A 79 -55.57 17.22 34.99
CA LYS A 79 -55.75 15.81 34.63
C LYS A 79 -57.25 15.49 34.54
N TYR A 80 -57.78 15.46 33.32
CA TYR A 80 -59.18 15.15 33.04
C TYR A 80 -59.52 13.66 33.16
N TYR A 81 -58.51 12.79 33.03
CA TYR A 81 -58.63 11.34 33.04
C TYR A 81 -57.57 10.74 33.99
N PRO A 82 -57.84 9.60 34.65
CA PRO A 82 -56.82 8.81 35.35
C PRO A 82 -55.72 8.34 34.39
N THR A 83 -54.54 7.99 34.91
CA THR A 83 -53.48 7.40 34.09
C THR A 83 -53.83 5.97 33.68
N ALA A 84 -53.25 5.47 32.60
CA ALA A 84 -53.53 4.11 32.13
C ALA A 84 -53.16 3.04 33.18
N GLU A 85 -52.08 3.24 33.93
CA GLU A 85 -51.68 2.40 35.06
C GLU A 85 -52.75 2.34 36.17
N GLU A 86 -53.40 3.48 36.48
CA GLU A 86 -54.52 3.53 37.44
C GLU A 86 -55.79 2.81 36.93
N VAL A 87 -55.96 2.71 35.61
CA VAL A 87 -57.12 2.06 34.96
C VAL A 87 -56.94 0.55 34.84
N TYR A 88 -55.76 0.08 34.42
CA TYR A 88 -55.50 -1.34 34.15
C TYR A 88 -54.77 -2.08 35.29
N GLY A 89 -54.11 -1.35 36.20
CA GLY A 89 -53.39 -1.88 37.35
C GLY A 89 -51.95 -2.33 37.06
N GLU A 90 -51.14 -2.49 38.11
CA GLU A 90 -49.70 -2.81 38.05
C GLU A 90 -49.38 -4.14 37.34
N ASP A 91 -50.35 -5.05 37.18
CA ASP A 91 -50.20 -6.31 36.45
C ASP A 91 -50.21 -6.13 34.91
N VAL A 92 -50.55 -4.94 34.38
CA VAL A 92 -50.71 -4.67 32.94
C VAL A 92 -49.76 -3.55 32.49
N GLU A 93 -48.74 -3.94 31.73
CA GLU A 93 -47.80 -3.01 31.09
C GLU A 93 -48.48 -2.23 29.96
N THR A 94 -48.83 -0.97 30.21
CA THR A 94 -49.35 -0.08 29.16
C THR A 94 -48.17 0.52 28.40
N LEU A 95 -48.15 0.33 27.08
CA LEU A 95 -47.21 0.99 26.17
C LEU A 95 -47.96 2.08 25.39
N VAL A 96 -47.28 3.19 25.09
CA VAL A 96 -47.78 4.27 24.24
C VAL A 96 -46.71 4.49 23.18
N GLU A 97 -47.04 4.13 21.95
CA GLU A 97 -46.12 4.11 20.80
C GLU A 97 -46.54 5.19 19.80
N ASP A 98 -46.07 6.42 20.03
CA ASP A 98 -46.46 7.60 19.22
C ASP A 98 -45.73 7.68 17.87
N GLU A 99 -44.61 6.96 17.71
CA GLU A 99 -43.76 6.96 16.49
C GLU A 99 -43.36 5.53 16.09
N ASP A 100 -43.20 5.28 14.78
CA ASP A 100 -42.74 3.99 14.26
C ASP A 100 -41.25 3.71 14.61
N GLU A 101 -40.94 2.56 15.22
CA GLU A 101 -39.55 2.12 15.48
C GLU A 101 -38.65 2.02 14.21
N LEU A 102 -39.27 1.93 13.02
CA LEU A 102 -38.58 1.67 11.75
C LEU A 102 -39.03 2.67 10.67
N PRO A 103 -38.08 3.33 9.98
CA PRO A 103 -38.42 4.24 8.89
C PRO A 103 -39.02 3.49 7.70
N LEU A 104 -39.94 4.13 6.98
CA LEU A 104 -40.67 3.58 5.82
C LEU A 104 -39.76 3.01 4.71
N GLU A 105 -38.51 3.48 4.62
CA GLU A 105 -37.52 2.98 3.67
C GLU A 105 -37.02 1.56 3.99
N GLN A 106 -37.09 1.12 5.26
CA GLN A 106 -36.73 -0.23 5.66
C GLN A 106 -37.91 -1.19 5.44
N PRO A 107 -37.82 -2.14 4.50
CA PRO A 107 -38.92 -3.06 4.24
C PRO A 107 -39.11 -4.04 5.39
N ILE A 108 -40.35 -4.18 5.86
CA ILE A 108 -40.78 -5.13 6.90
C ILE A 108 -40.29 -6.55 6.59
N ILE A 109 -40.44 -6.99 5.33
CA ILE A 109 -39.86 -8.23 4.82
C ILE A 109 -38.62 -7.88 4.00
N ARG A 110 -37.43 -8.09 4.58
CA ARG A 110 -36.15 -7.82 3.89
C ARG A 110 -36.00 -8.72 2.65
N PRO A 111 -35.75 -8.15 1.45
CA PRO A 111 -35.50 -8.95 0.26
C PRO A 111 -34.16 -9.69 0.35
N VAL A 112 -34.08 -10.87 -0.26
CA VAL A 112 -32.82 -11.64 -0.33
C VAL A 112 -31.84 -10.93 -1.26
N LYS A 113 -31.01 -10.05 -0.68
CA LYS A 113 -29.85 -9.45 -1.37
C LYS A 113 -28.75 -10.51 -1.52
N ALA A 114 -28.26 -10.69 -2.74
CA ALA A 114 -27.05 -11.46 -2.99
C ALA A 114 -25.95 -10.49 -3.41
N LEU A 115 -25.00 -10.23 -2.51
CA LEU A 115 -23.81 -9.42 -2.80
C LEU A 115 -23.03 -10.07 -3.97
N LYS A 116 -22.70 -9.25 -4.98
CA LYS A 116 -21.98 -9.68 -6.19
C LYS A 116 -20.96 -8.62 -6.57
N PHE A 117 -19.89 -8.53 -5.80
CA PHE A 117 -18.76 -7.65 -6.09
C PHE A 117 -17.73 -8.29 -7.03
N GLU A 118 -17.68 -9.62 -7.09
CA GLU A 118 -16.75 -10.41 -7.92
C GLU A 118 -17.44 -11.13 -9.10
N LEU A 119 -16.77 -11.12 -10.26
CA LEU A 119 -17.19 -11.79 -11.50
C LEU A 119 -16.81 -13.28 -11.52
N GLY A 120 -17.44 -14.07 -10.65
CA GLY A 120 -17.27 -15.52 -10.59
C GLY A 120 -17.85 -16.27 -11.79
N VAL A 121 -17.15 -17.31 -12.26
CA VAL A 121 -17.61 -18.28 -13.27
C VAL A 121 -17.76 -19.65 -12.62
N LYS A 122 -18.91 -20.32 -12.82
CA LYS A 122 -19.20 -21.61 -12.18
C LYS A 122 -18.40 -22.78 -12.75
N ASP A 123 -18.24 -22.82 -14.07
CA ASP A 123 -17.49 -23.85 -14.79
C ASP A 123 -16.68 -23.19 -15.93
N SER A 124 -15.38 -23.48 -15.99
CA SER A 124 -14.48 -23.02 -17.05
C SER A 124 -13.86 -24.22 -17.77
N SER A 125 -14.07 -24.33 -19.08
CA SER A 125 -13.46 -25.40 -19.87
C SER A 125 -12.05 -24.99 -20.34
N THR A 126 -11.05 -25.72 -19.86
CA THR A 126 -9.63 -25.61 -20.24
C THR A 126 -9.25 -26.66 -21.27
N TYR A 127 -8.27 -26.37 -22.14
CA TYR A 127 -7.71 -27.36 -23.07
C TYR A 127 -6.99 -28.51 -22.35
N VAL A 128 -6.47 -28.24 -21.15
CA VAL A 128 -5.70 -29.17 -20.31
C VAL A 128 -6.54 -29.59 -19.10
N SER A 129 -6.50 -30.87 -18.74
CA SER A 129 -7.27 -31.40 -17.61
C SER A 129 -6.71 -30.94 -16.26
N THR A 130 -7.61 -30.70 -15.30
CA THR A 130 -7.27 -30.28 -13.93
C THR A 130 -6.34 -31.27 -13.25
N GLN A 131 -6.52 -32.58 -13.49
CA GLN A 131 -5.67 -33.62 -12.93
C GLN A 131 -4.21 -33.53 -13.42
N PHE A 132 -3.98 -33.11 -14.67
CA PHE A 132 -2.63 -32.92 -15.20
C PHE A 132 -1.95 -31.70 -14.57
N MET A 133 -2.70 -30.60 -14.39
CA MET A 133 -2.23 -29.40 -13.66
C MET A 133 -1.80 -29.74 -12.23
N LEU A 134 -2.61 -30.49 -11.47
CA LEU A 134 -2.28 -30.95 -10.12
C LEU A 134 -1.10 -31.95 -10.09
N GLY A 135 -0.92 -32.72 -11.17
CA GLY A 135 0.26 -33.57 -11.37
C GLY A 135 1.55 -32.75 -11.55
N LEU A 136 1.51 -31.65 -12.31
CA LEU A 136 2.64 -30.72 -12.46
C LEU A 136 2.93 -29.96 -11.16
N MET A 137 1.90 -29.51 -10.44
CA MET A 137 2.00 -28.88 -9.11
C MET A 137 2.76 -29.76 -8.09
N SER A 138 2.67 -31.08 -8.23
CA SER A 138 3.39 -32.04 -7.39
C SER A 138 4.90 -32.16 -7.69
N ASN A 139 5.42 -31.47 -8.71
CA ASN A 139 6.84 -31.51 -9.09
C ASN A 139 7.41 -30.08 -9.19
N PRO A 140 8.04 -29.55 -8.12
CA PRO A 140 8.54 -28.17 -8.05
C PRO A 140 9.50 -27.77 -9.18
N ASN A 141 10.18 -28.73 -9.82
CA ASN A 141 11.10 -28.47 -10.93
C ASN A 141 10.38 -27.99 -12.20
N LEU A 142 9.10 -28.39 -12.38
CA LEU A 142 8.24 -28.02 -13.50
C LEU A 142 7.32 -26.82 -13.20
N VAL A 143 7.40 -26.28 -11.99
CA VAL A 143 6.68 -25.08 -11.57
C VAL A 143 7.55 -23.84 -11.79
N ARG A 144 6.93 -22.74 -12.19
CA ARG A 144 7.48 -21.38 -12.16
C ARG A 144 6.48 -20.45 -11.49
N ASN A 145 6.89 -19.78 -10.43
CA ASN A 145 6.09 -18.74 -9.77
C ASN A 145 6.58 -17.37 -10.23
N VAL A 146 5.73 -16.59 -10.88
CA VAL A 146 6.11 -15.30 -11.48
C VAL A 146 5.07 -14.23 -11.20
N ALA A 147 5.49 -12.98 -11.12
CA ALA A 147 4.60 -11.83 -10.98
C ALA A 147 4.74 -10.89 -12.18
N LEU A 148 3.63 -10.49 -12.79
CA LEU A 148 3.60 -9.46 -13.81
C LEU A 148 3.63 -8.09 -13.14
N VAL A 149 4.68 -7.30 -13.39
CA VAL A 149 4.90 -5.99 -12.79
C VAL A 149 5.22 -4.94 -13.85
N GLY A 150 5.06 -3.66 -13.52
CA GLY A 150 5.29 -2.55 -14.45
C GLY A 150 4.17 -1.50 -14.38
N HIS A 151 4.33 -0.40 -15.11
CA HIS A 151 3.49 0.78 -14.96
C HIS A 151 2.02 0.62 -15.42
N LEU A 152 1.22 1.65 -15.13
CA LEU A 152 -0.20 1.71 -15.44
C LEU A 152 -0.41 1.53 -16.95
N HIS A 153 -1.45 0.80 -17.31
CA HIS A 153 -1.85 0.53 -18.70
C HIS A 153 -0.78 0.00 -19.67
N HIS A 154 0.43 -0.40 -19.22
CA HIS A 154 1.43 -1.14 -20.03
C HIS A 154 0.93 -2.51 -20.55
N GLY A 155 -0.26 -2.95 -20.13
CA GLY A 155 -0.98 -4.07 -20.72
C GLY A 155 -0.70 -5.44 -20.08
N LYS A 156 -0.39 -5.48 -18.78
CA LYS A 156 -0.23 -6.71 -17.98
C LYS A 156 -1.48 -7.62 -18.05
N THR A 157 -2.63 -7.08 -17.64
CA THR A 157 -3.96 -7.70 -17.72
C THR A 157 -4.32 -8.15 -19.14
N LEU A 158 -3.94 -7.37 -20.16
CA LEU A 158 -4.16 -7.73 -21.57
C LEU A 158 -3.25 -8.88 -22.03
N PHE A 159 -2.04 -8.98 -21.48
CA PHE A 159 -1.14 -10.10 -21.71
C PHE A 159 -1.67 -11.37 -21.04
N MET A 160 -2.26 -11.26 -19.85
CA MET A 160 -3.02 -12.35 -19.23
C MET A 160 -4.22 -12.77 -20.09
N ASP A 161 -5.02 -11.82 -20.61
CA ASP A 161 -6.12 -12.10 -21.54
C ASP A 161 -5.68 -12.95 -22.75
N MET A 162 -4.47 -12.69 -23.29
CA MET A 162 -3.89 -13.48 -24.39
C MET A 162 -3.49 -14.89 -23.95
N LEU A 163 -2.93 -15.07 -22.74
CA LEU A 163 -2.60 -16.40 -22.20
C LEU A 163 -3.86 -17.20 -21.82
N VAL A 164 -4.93 -16.53 -21.39
CA VAL A 164 -6.24 -17.15 -21.13
C VAL A 164 -6.86 -17.67 -22.42
N GLU A 165 -6.88 -16.90 -23.52
CA GLU A 165 -7.36 -17.38 -24.84
C GLU A 165 -6.60 -18.61 -25.35
N GLN A 166 -5.34 -18.79 -24.96
CA GLN A 166 -4.53 -19.96 -25.34
C GLN A 166 -4.77 -21.19 -24.47
N THR A 167 -5.36 -21.03 -23.28
CA THR A 167 -5.50 -22.09 -22.26
C THR A 167 -6.96 -22.47 -21.97
N HIS A 168 -7.91 -21.60 -22.30
CA HIS A 168 -9.34 -21.75 -22.05
C HIS A 168 -10.15 -21.62 -23.35
N HIS A 169 -11.32 -22.26 -23.40
CA HIS A 169 -12.26 -22.11 -24.52
C HIS A 169 -13.09 -20.80 -24.44
N ILE A 170 -12.42 -19.67 -24.25
CA ILE A 170 -13.04 -18.35 -24.04
C ILE A 170 -12.35 -17.33 -24.96
N SER A 171 -13.13 -16.49 -25.65
CA SER A 171 -12.64 -15.29 -26.34
C SER A 171 -12.60 -14.14 -25.33
N THR A 172 -11.43 -13.59 -25.02
CA THR A 172 -11.30 -12.42 -24.13
C THR A 172 -11.43 -11.11 -24.90
N PHE A 173 -11.45 -11.13 -26.23
CA PHE A 173 -11.85 -9.99 -27.07
C PHE A 173 -13.32 -10.09 -27.52
N ASP A 174 -14.12 -9.06 -27.21
CA ASP A 174 -15.46 -8.86 -27.78
C ASP A 174 -15.36 -8.16 -29.14
N THR A 175 -15.56 -8.94 -30.20
CA THR A 175 -15.58 -8.50 -31.60
C THR A 175 -16.66 -7.48 -31.95
N LYS A 176 -17.75 -7.36 -31.16
CA LYS A 176 -18.84 -6.42 -31.44
C LYS A 176 -18.58 -5.03 -30.88
N ASN A 177 -18.10 -4.95 -29.64
CA ASN A 177 -17.82 -3.69 -28.95
C ASN A 177 -16.37 -3.23 -29.07
N GLU A 178 -15.49 -4.06 -29.67
CA GLU A 178 -14.03 -3.89 -29.71
C GLU A 178 -13.40 -3.69 -28.32
N ARG A 179 -13.90 -4.44 -27.32
CA ARG A 179 -13.46 -4.36 -25.92
C ARG A 179 -12.77 -5.65 -25.49
N HIS A 180 -11.73 -5.51 -24.67
CA HIS A 180 -11.10 -6.62 -23.97
C HIS A 180 -11.84 -6.90 -22.65
N MET A 181 -11.92 -8.17 -22.28
CA MET A 181 -12.64 -8.69 -21.11
C MET A 181 -11.91 -8.47 -19.80
N ARG A 182 -10.56 -8.41 -19.81
CA ARG A 182 -9.72 -8.27 -18.63
C ARG A 182 -10.01 -9.35 -17.59
N TYR A 183 -9.61 -10.56 -17.90
CA TYR A 183 -10.00 -11.75 -17.14
C TYR A 183 -9.57 -11.68 -15.67
N THR A 184 -8.39 -11.13 -15.38
CA THR A 184 -7.83 -10.99 -14.03
C THR A 184 -8.39 -9.80 -13.23
N ASP A 185 -9.00 -8.79 -13.87
CA ASP A 185 -9.80 -7.76 -13.18
C ASP A 185 -11.12 -8.44 -12.75
N THR A 186 -11.17 -9.02 -11.55
CA THR A 186 -12.30 -9.83 -11.07
C THR A 186 -13.40 -8.98 -10.46
N ARG A 187 -13.07 -7.81 -9.89
CA ARG A 187 -14.04 -6.96 -9.21
C ARG A 187 -14.80 -6.07 -10.20
N VAL A 188 -16.05 -5.71 -9.86
CA VAL A 188 -16.88 -4.84 -10.72
C VAL A 188 -16.28 -3.44 -10.83
N ASP A 189 -15.70 -2.89 -9.76
CA ASP A 189 -15.09 -1.56 -9.77
C ASP A 189 -13.79 -1.49 -10.59
N GLU A 190 -12.98 -2.54 -10.61
CA GLU A 190 -11.81 -2.66 -11.49
C GLU A 190 -12.21 -2.60 -12.98
N GLN A 191 -13.31 -3.26 -13.32
CA GLN A 191 -13.87 -3.29 -14.69
C GLN A 191 -14.46 -1.93 -15.11
N GLU A 192 -15.18 -1.25 -14.19
CA GLU A 192 -15.73 0.09 -14.41
C GLU A 192 -14.63 1.15 -14.54
N ARG A 193 -13.72 1.21 -13.57
CA ARG A 193 -12.58 2.15 -13.53
C ARG A 193 -11.52 1.84 -14.57
N ARG A 194 -11.49 0.59 -15.07
CA ARG A 194 -10.48 0.05 -15.99
C ARG A 194 -9.06 0.12 -15.41
N ILE A 195 -8.94 -0.03 -14.10
CA ILE A 195 -7.69 -0.06 -13.35
C ILE A 195 -7.77 -1.27 -12.42
N SER A 196 -6.83 -2.21 -12.56
CA SER A 196 -6.65 -3.30 -11.60
C SER A 196 -6.25 -2.69 -10.25
N ILE A 197 -6.92 -3.10 -9.18
CA ILE A 197 -6.76 -2.60 -7.81
C ILE A 197 -6.08 -3.68 -6.96
N LYS A 198 -6.50 -4.95 -7.13
CA LYS A 198 -5.98 -6.09 -6.38
C LYS A 198 -5.06 -6.93 -7.25
N SER A 199 -4.00 -7.48 -6.66
CA SER A 199 -3.24 -8.54 -7.33
C SER A 199 -4.07 -9.82 -7.37
N VAL A 200 -4.02 -10.57 -8.47
CA VAL A 200 -4.81 -11.80 -8.66
C VAL A 200 -3.95 -12.93 -9.23
N PRO A 201 -3.92 -14.13 -8.62
CA PRO A 201 -3.19 -15.28 -9.13
C PRO A 201 -3.97 -16.04 -10.21
N MET A 202 -3.23 -16.65 -11.11
CA MET A 202 -3.72 -17.64 -12.05
C MET A 202 -2.63 -18.69 -12.35
N SER A 203 -3.01 -19.97 -12.32
CA SER A 203 -2.11 -21.10 -12.54
C SER A 203 -2.35 -21.69 -13.94
N LEU A 204 -1.50 -21.35 -14.90
CA LEU A 204 -1.64 -21.74 -16.30
C LEU A 204 -0.69 -22.88 -16.66
N VAL A 205 -1.17 -23.86 -17.42
CA VAL A 205 -0.30 -24.88 -18.04
C VAL A 205 0.09 -24.37 -19.43
N LEU A 206 1.38 -24.05 -19.60
CA LEU A 206 1.93 -23.48 -20.84
C LEU A 206 3.00 -24.41 -21.41
N GLU A 207 3.06 -24.51 -22.75
CA GLU A 207 4.06 -25.32 -23.44
C GLU A 207 5.30 -24.50 -23.83
N ASP A 208 6.48 -25.11 -23.70
CA ASP A 208 7.71 -24.58 -24.27
C ASP A 208 7.77 -24.81 -25.79
N SER A 209 8.77 -24.24 -26.45
CA SER A 209 8.97 -24.43 -27.89
C SER A 209 9.46 -25.82 -28.31
N ASN A 210 9.51 -26.78 -27.38
CA ASN A 210 9.78 -28.20 -27.59
C ASN A 210 8.56 -29.08 -27.23
N SER A 211 7.38 -28.47 -27.03
CA SER A 211 6.12 -29.12 -26.63
C SER A 211 6.16 -29.82 -25.27
N LYS A 212 6.99 -29.34 -24.34
CA LYS A 212 6.98 -29.73 -22.94
C LYS A 212 6.13 -28.74 -22.14
N SER A 213 5.11 -29.25 -21.45
CA SER A 213 4.25 -28.44 -20.58
C SER A 213 4.90 -28.13 -19.22
N PHE A 214 4.72 -26.90 -18.75
CA PHE A 214 5.13 -26.41 -17.43
C PHE A 214 3.93 -25.77 -16.72
N LEU A 215 3.93 -25.77 -15.39
CA LEU A 215 2.94 -25.05 -14.59
C LEU A 215 3.51 -23.66 -14.27
N ILE A 216 2.88 -22.62 -14.79
CA ILE A 216 3.27 -21.24 -14.55
C ILE A 216 2.19 -20.58 -13.69
N ASN A 217 2.54 -20.35 -12.43
CA ASN A 217 1.72 -19.58 -11.50
C ASN A 217 2.07 -18.11 -11.72
N ILE A 218 1.12 -17.34 -12.26
CA ILE A 218 1.28 -15.93 -12.59
C ILE A 218 0.43 -15.11 -11.62
N MET A 219 1.04 -14.12 -10.96
CA MET A 219 0.30 -13.08 -10.26
C MET A 219 0.25 -11.82 -11.12
N ASP A 220 -0.94 -11.42 -11.55
CA ASP A 220 -1.14 -10.12 -12.21
C ASP A 220 -1.20 -9.05 -11.10
N ALA A 221 -0.24 -8.14 -11.06
CA ALA A 221 -0.18 -7.07 -10.07
C ALA A 221 -0.70 -5.75 -10.65
N PRO A 222 -1.33 -4.88 -9.84
CA PRO A 222 -1.84 -3.60 -10.31
C PRO A 222 -0.71 -2.68 -10.81
N GLY A 223 -1.02 -1.87 -11.83
CA GLY A 223 -0.03 -0.96 -12.45
C GLY A 223 0.03 0.44 -11.86
N HIS A 224 -0.99 0.84 -11.11
CA HIS A 224 -1.10 2.18 -10.54
C HIS A 224 -0.13 2.33 -9.36
N VAL A 225 0.54 3.48 -9.26
CA VAL A 225 1.56 3.74 -8.21
C VAL A 225 1.01 3.61 -6.79
N ASN A 226 -0.25 4.02 -6.57
CA ASN A 226 -0.91 3.92 -5.27
C ASN A 226 -1.12 2.47 -4.77
N PHE A 227 -1.20 1.48 -5.65
CA PHE A 227 -1.40 0.06 -5.29
C PHE A 227 -0.08 -0.73 -5.36
N SER A 228 1.06 -0.09 -5.06
CA SER A 228 2.37 -0.75 -5.09
C SER A 228 2.58 -1.76 -3.95
N ASP A 229 1.71 -1.77 -2.95
CA ASP A 229 1.64 -2.77 -1.88
C ASP A 229 1.21 -4.15 -2.38
N GLU A 230 0.21 -4.19 -3.24
CA GLU A 230 -0.25 -5.41 -3.93
C GLU A 230 0.84 -5.98 -4.84
N MET A 231 1.68 -5.10 -5.44
CA MET A 231 2.89 -5.49 -6.17
C MET A 231 3.96 -6.07 -5.23
N SER A 232 4.21 -5.46 -4.07
CA SER A 232 5.15 -5.98 -3.07
C SER A 232 4.73 -7.37 -2.55
N ALA A 233 3.44 -7.56 -2.25
CA ALA A 233 2.89 -8.86 -1.85
C ALA A 233 3.06 -9.94 -2.94
N ALA A 234 2.91 -9.57 -4.22
CA ALA A 234 3.12 -10.46 -5.36
C ALA A 234 4.59 -10.86 -5.54
N LEU A 235 5.52 -9.90 -5.48
CA LEU A 235 6.96 -10.15 -5.61
C LEU A 235 7.52 -11.00 -4.46
N ARG A 236 6.94 -10.91 -3.26
CA ARG A 236 7.33 -11.74 -2.11
C ARG A 236 7.12 -13.24 -2.36
N LEU A 237 6.00 -13.63 -2.98
CA LEU A 237 5.67 -15.04 -3.26
C LEU A 237 6.29 -15.61 -4.54
N ALA A 238 6.63 -14.74 -5.51
CA ALA A 238 7.18 -15.11 -6.81
C ALA A 238 8.68 -15.47 -6.77
N ASP A 239 9.10 -16.33 -7.69
CA ASP A 239 10.50 -16.72 -7.94
C ASP A 239 11.17 -15.88 -9.04
N GLY A 240 10.40 -15.04 -9.75
CA GLY A 240 10.91 -14.11 -10.77
C GLY A 240 9.90 -13.01 -11.10
N ALA A 241 10.40 -11.84 -11.51
CA ALA A 241 9.59 -10.70 -11.90
C ALA A 241 9.53 -10.57 -13.43
N VAL A 242 8.31 -10.48 -13.98
CA VAL A 242 8.06 -10.24 -15.40
C VAL A 242 7.70 -8.76 -15.57
N LEU A 243 8.67 -7.97 -16.00
CA LEU A 243 8.52 -6.52 -16.19
C LEU A 243 7.87 -6.22 -17.55
N VAL A 244 6.63 -5.75 -17.54
CA VAL A 244 5.87 -5.38 -18.74
C VAL A 244 6.05 -3.89 -19.03
N VAL A 245 6.63 -3.58 -20.19
CA VAL A 245 7.02 -2.22 -20.60
C VAL A 245 6.35 -1.89 -21.93
N ASP A 246 5.67 -0.74 -22.02
CA ASP A 246 5.10 -0.25 -23.29
C ASP A 246 6.22 0.20 -24.24
N ALA A 247 6.19 -0.24 -25.49
CA ALA A 247 7.17 0.11 -26.51
C ALA A 247 7.17 1.60 -26.88
N ALA A 248 6.02 2.27 -26.84
CA ALA A 248 5.83 3.67 -27.19
C ALA A 248 6.21 4.62 -26.05
N GLU A 249 5.67 4.39 -24.85
CA GLU A 249 6.00 5.19 -23.65
C GLU A 249 7.45 4.89 -23.23
N GLY A 250 7.72 3.65 -22.80
CA GLY A 250 9.03 3.19 -22.36
C GLY A 250 9.07 2.98 -20.84
N VAL A 251 10.18 3.39 -20.22
CA VAL A 251 10.34 3.32 -18.75
C VAL A 251 9.68 4.54 -18.10
N MET A 252 8.91 4.26 -17.05
CA MET A 252 8.03 5.19 -16.32
C MET A 252 8.20 4.95 -14.80
N VAL A 253 7.73 5.83 -13.91
CA VAL A 253 7.99 5.75 -12.45
C VAL A 253 7.83 4.34 -11.87
N ASN A 254 6.68 3.69 -12.13
CA ASN A 254 6.40 2.40 -11.51
C ASN A 254 7.18 1.25 -12.17
N THR A 255 7.70 1.43 -13.38
CA THR A 255 8.62 0.48 -14.03
C THR A 255 9.98 0.51 -13.32
N GLU A 256 10.51 1.70 -13.00
CA GLU A 256 11.72 1.83 -12.19
C GLU A 256 11.51 1.26 -10.78
N ARG A 257 10.41 1.59 -10.12
CA ARG A 257 10.11 1.12 -8.76
C ARG A 257 9.91 -0.39 -8.69
N ALA A 258 9.34 -1.00 -9.75
CA ALA A 258 9.26 -2.45 -9.88
C ALA A 258 10.65 -3.10 -10.04
N ILE A 259 11.54 -2.53 -10.85
CA ILE A 259 12.94 -2.99 -10.96
C ILE A 259 13.62 -2.92 -9.59
N ARG A 260 13.60 -1.76 -8.94
CA ARG A 260 14.25 -1.52 -7.64
C ARG A 260 13.77 -2.53 -6.58
N HIS A 261 12.45 -2.75 -6.51
CA HIS A 261 11.86 -3.64 -5.52
C HIS A 261 12.12 -5.13 -5.83
N ALA A 262 12.09 -5.54 -7.10
CA ALA A 262 12.48 -6.90 -7.50
C ALA A 262 13.95 -7.20 -7.19
N THR A 263 14.85 -6.23 -7.37
CA THR A 263 16.27 -6.35 -6.99
C THR A 263 16.45 -6.42 -5.47
N GLN A 264 15.69 -5.65 -4.69
CA GLN A 264 15.68 -5.73 -3.22
C GLN A 264 15.24 -7.12 -2.71
N GLU A 265 14.17 -7.68 -3.28
CA GLU A 265 13.66 -9.03 -3.01
C GLU A 265 14.53 -10.17 -3.59
N ARG A 266 15.67 -9.83 -4.23
CA ARG A 266 16.66 -10.75 -4.82
C ARG A 266 16.10 -11.74 -5.84
N ILE A 267 15.13 -11.32 -6.66
CA ILE A 267 14.54 -12.16 -7.72
C ILE A 267 15.03 -11.73 -9.11
N PRO A 268 15.24 -12.69 -10.04
CA PRO A 268 15.62 -12.38 -11.42
C PRO A 268 14.49 -11.63 -12.15
N ILE A 269 14.89 -10.77 -13.07
CA ILE A 269 13.99 -9.94 -13.88
C ILE A 269 14.04 -10.41 -15.32
N VAL A 270 12.86 -10.65 -15.91
CA VAL A 270 12.67 -10.88 -17.34
C VAL A 270 11.73 -9.81 -17.89
N VAL A 271 11.89 -9.42 -19.15
CA VAL A 271 11.22 -8.24 -19.70
C VAL A 271 10.28 -8.60 -20.85
N VAL A 272 9.06 -8.08 -20.81
CA VAL A 272 8.10 -8.15 -21.92
C VAL A 272 7.90 -6.73 -22.46
N ILE A 273 8.47 -6.43 -23.63
CA ILE A 273 8.15 -5.19 -24.34
C ILE A 273 6.81 -5.41 -25.05
N ASN A 274 5.75 -4.84 -24.49
CA ASN A 274 4.38 -4.94 -24.99
C ASN A 274 4.02 -3.73 -25.86
N LYS A 275 2.86 -3.80 -26.51
CA LYS A 275 2.30 -2.76 -27.39
C LYS A 275 3.24 -2.30 -28.52
N VAL A 276 4.08 -3.20 -29.04
CA VAL A 276 4.98 -2.92 -30.18
C VAL A 276 4.21 -2.42 -31.41
N ASP A 277 2.92 -2.79 -31.53
CA ASP A 277 2.01 -2.27 -32.54
C ASP A 277 1.84 -0.75 -32.54
N ARG A 278 1.92 -0.07 -31.39
CA ARG A 278 1.81 1.40 -31.30
C ARG A 278 2.91 2.12 -32.06
N LEU A 279 4.11 1.53 -32.15
CA LEU A 279 5.21 2.04 -32.98
C LEU A 279 4.83 2.04 -34.47
N ILE A 280 3.99 1.11 -34.90
CA ILE A 280 3.56 0.88 -36.28
C ILE A 280 2.32 1.71 -36.62
N THR A 281 1.31 1.72 -35.74
CA THR A 281 -0.04 2.25 -36.03
C THR A 281 -0.23 3.70 -35.55
N GLU A 282 0.25 4.02 -34.35
CA GLU A 282 0.11 5.34 -33.74
C GLU A 282 1.28 6.26 -34.13
N LEU A 283 2.50 5.92 -33.73
CA LEU A 283 3.70 6.72 -34.00
C LEU A 283 4.18 6.62 -35.45
N LYS A 284 3.79 5.56 -36.17
CA LYS A 284 4.11 5.30 -37.59
C LYS A 284 5.62 5.42 -37.90
N LEU A 285 6.45 4.99 -36.95
CA LEU A 285 7.90 5.06 -37.08
C LEU A 285 8.38 4.14 -38.20
N PRO A 286 9.37 4.55 -39.02
CA PRO A 286 10.08 3.63 -39.90
C PRO A 286 10.65 2.43 -39.10
N PRO A 287 10.74 1.22 -39.68
CA PRO A 287 11.27 0.03 -38.98
C PRO A 287 12.65 0.23 -38.34
N LYS A 288 13.50 1.09 -38.93
CA LYS A 288 14.82 1.46 -38.38
C LYS A 288 14.73 2.22 -37.07
N ASP A 289 13.81 3.16 -36.99
CA ASP A 289 13.64 4.07 -35.86
C ASP A 289 12.86 3.37 -34.73
N ALA A 290 11.91 2.50 -35.09
CA ALA A 290 11.27 1.58 -34.15
C ALA A 290 12.31 0.64 -33.49
N TYR A 291 13.25 0.07 -34.25
CA TYR A 291 14.37 -0.69 -33.68
C TYR A 291 15.22 0.17 -32.71
N HIS A 292 15.52 1.42 -33.07
CA HIS A 292 16.26 2.34 -32.21
C HIS A 292 15.50 2.67 -30.90
N LYS A 293 14.18 2.92 -30.94
CA LYS A 293 13.33 3.10 -29.75
C LYS A 293 13.33 1.85 -28.87
N LEU A 294 13.13 0.66 -29.43
CA LEU A 294 13.17 -0.62 -28.69
C LEU A 294 14.52 -0.83 -28.01
N ARG A 295 15.63 -0.59 -28.72
CA ARG A 295 16.99 -0.68 -28.15
C ARG A 295 17.22 0.34 -27.04
N HIS A 296 16.78 1.58 -27.22
CA HIS A 296 16.93 2.63 -26.23
C HIS A 296 16.16 2.33 -24.93
N THR A 297 14.93 1.82 -25.03
CA THR A 297 14.15 1.35 -23.87
C THR A 297 14.90 0.27 -23.08
N LEU A 298 15.55 -0.68 -23.77
CA LEU A 298 16.37 -1.72 -23.13
C LEU A 298 17.65 -1.18 -22.50
N GLU A 299 18.30 -0.19 -23.12
CA GLU A 299 19.47 0.49 -22.53
C GLU A 299 19.07 1.22 -21.23
N ILE A 300 17.90 1.88 -21.18
CA ILE A 300 17.39 2.51 -19.95
C ILE A 300 17.08 1.46 -18.87
N ILE A 301 16.38 0.35 -19.20
CA ILE A 301 16.09 -0.73 -18.24
C ILE A 301 17.38 -1.29 -17.62
N ASN A 302 18.40 -1.55 -18.45
CA ASN A 302 19.69 -2.04 -17.99
C ASN A 302 20.42 -1.03 -17.09
N ASN A 303 20.28 0.28 -17.34
CA ASN A 303 20.83 1.31 -16.46
C ASN A 303 20.17 1.29 -15.08
N HIS A 304 18.84 1.19 -14.98
CA HIS A 304 18.15 1.08 -13.68
C HIS A 304 18.47 -0.23 -12.95
N ILE A 305 18.56 -1.36 -13.67
CA ILE A 305 18.99 -2.64 -13.07
C ILE A 305 20.41 -2.52 -12.55
N THR A 306 21.35 -1.94 -13.32
CA THR A 306 22.74 -1.75 -12.88
C THR A 306 22.83 -0.82 -11.66
N ALA A 307 22.03 0.25 -11.63
CA ALA A 307 21.94 1.15 -10.48
C ALA A 307 21.43 0.43 -9.22
N ALA A 308 20.33 -0.35 -9.33
CA ALA A 308 19.78 -1.11 -8.21
C ALA A 308 20.71 -2.25 -7.74
N SER A 309 21.29 -3.00 -8.69
CA SER A 309 22.19 -4.12 -8.41
C SER A 309 23.56 -3.71 -7.88
N SER A 310 23.97 -2.44 -8.02
CA SER A 310 25.20 -1.94 -7.39
C SER A 310 25.22 -2.12 -5.86
N THR A 311 24.04 -2.20 -5.25
CA THR A 311 23.81 -2.49 -3.82
C THR A 311 23.70 -4.00 -3.52
N ALA A 312 23.36 -4.82 -4.51
CA ALA A 312 22.97 -6.23 -4.34
C ALA A 312 23.98 -7.28 -4.87
N GLY A 313 24.94 -6.88 -5.70
CA GLY A 313 26.13 -7.68 -6.04
C GLY A 313 26.03 -8.60 -7.26
N ASP A 314 24.84 -8.90 -7.77
CA ASP A 314 24.64 -9.64 -9.03
C ASP A 314 23.87 -8.78 -10.06
N VAL A 315 24.35 -8.72 -11.29
CA VAL A 315 23.84 -7.84 -12.36
C VAL A 315 23.38 -8.70 -13.54
N GLN A 316 22.12 -9.11 -13.51
CA GLN A 316 21.49 -9.74 -14.66
C GLN A 316 21.21 -8.69 -15.75
N LEU A 317 22.12 -8.58 -16.72
CA LEU A 317 21.88 -7.76 -17.92
C LEU A 317 20.79 -8.39 -18.80
N ILE A 318 19.91 -7.54 -19.30
CA ILE A 318 18.75 -7.92 -20.12
C ILE A 318 19.09 -7.67 -21.60
N ASP A 319 19.29 -8.76 -22.36
CA ASP A 319 19.63 -8.75 -23.79
C ASP A 319 18.71 -9.71 -24.57
N PRO A 320 18.05 -9.30 -25.67
CA PRO A 320 17.26 -10.19 -26.52
C PRO A 320 18.06 -11.38 -27.06
N ALA A 321 19.37 -11.25 -27.26
CA ALA A 321 20.23 -12.34 -27.71
C ALA A 321 20.49 -13.40 -26.63
N ALA A 322 20.32 -13.06 -25.35
CA ALA A 322 20.42 -13.98 -24.22
C ALA A 322 19.11 -14.76 -23.96
N GLY A 323 17.97 -14.24 -24.43
CA GLY A 323 16.65 -14.87 -24.27
C GLY A 323 15.76 -14.23 -23.19
N ASN A 324 16.29 -13.29 -22.40
CA ASN A 324 15.61 -12.65 -21.26
C ASN A 324 14.48 -11.66 -21.65
N ILE A 325 14.22 -11.45 -22.95
CA ILE A 325 13.22 -10.50 -23.48
C ILE A 325 12.26 -11.18 -24.43
N CYS A 326 10.98 -10.89 -24.22
CA CYS A 326 9.89 -11.16 -25.15
C CYS A 326 9.37 -9.84 -25.74
N PHE A 327 9.14 -9.80 -27.04
CA PHE A 327 8.42 -8.72 -27.73
C PHE A 327 6.97 -9.15 -27.94
N ALA A 328 6.00 -8.28 -27.66
CA ALA A 328 4.59 -8.62 -27.71
C ALA A 328 3.69 -7.48 -28.18
N SER A 329 2.52 -7.86 -28.68
CA SER A 329 1.33 -7.03 -28.74
C SER A 329 0.17 -7.83 -28.20
N ALA A 330 -0.15 -7.62 -26.92
CA ALA A 330 -1.30 -8.24 -26.28
C ALA A 330 -2.62 -7.92 -27.00
N THR A 331 -2.76 -6.72 -27.56
CA THR A 331 -3.93 -6.28 -28.34
C THR A 331 -4.05 -7.00 -29.68
N ALA A 332 -2.95 -7.24 -30.40
CA ALA A 332 -2.94 -8.05 -31.62
C ALA A 332 -2.76 -9.57 -31.36
N GLY A 333 -2.67 -10.00 -30.10
CA GLY A 333 -2.68 -11.41 -29.72
C GLY A 333 -1.42 -12.20 -30.11
N TRP A 334 -0.23 -11.56 -30.06
CA TRP A 334 1.03 -12.23 -30.37
C TRP A 334 2.16 -11.86 -29.40
N SER A 335 3.10 -12.80 -29.23
CA SER A 335 4.35 -12.60 -28.48
C SER A 335 5.46 -13.51 -29.01
N PHE A 336 6.70 -13.02 -29.08
CA PHE A 336 7.86 -13.81 -29.50
C PHE A 336 9.16 -13.41 -28.80
N THR A 337 10.07 -14.37 -28.67
CA THR A 337 11.50 -14.14 -28.44
C THR A 337 12.25 -14.29 -29.77
N LEU A 338 13.52 -13.93 -29.84
CA LEU A 338 14.33 -14.19 -31.03
C LEU A 338 14.40 -15.70 -31.36
N GLN A 339 14.37 -16.56 -30.32
CA GLN A 339 14.41 -18.01 -30.47
C GLN A 339 13.09 -18.57 -31.03
N SER A 340 11.93 -18.10 -30.55
CA SER A 340 10.64 -18.54 -31.11
C SER A 340 10.41 -18.01 -32.53
N PHE A 341 10.83 -16.77 -32.84
CA PHE A 341 10.79 -16.23 -34.21
C PHE A 341 11.74 -16.99 -35.15
N ALA A 342 12.92 -17.38 -34.67
CA ALA A 342 13.84 -18.25 -35.43
C ALA A 342 13.21 -19.62 -35.74
N LYS A 343 12.51 -20.23 -34.77
CA LYS A 343 11.76 -21.49 -34.98
C LYS A 343 10.61 -21.33 -35.99
N LEU A 344 9.94 -20.17 -36.03
CA LEU A 344 8.92 -19.87 -37.04
C LEU A 344 9.51 -19.90 -38.47
N TYR A 345 10.68 -19.30 -38.70
CA TYR A 345 11.36 -19.37 -40.00
C TYR A 345 11.77 -20.80 -40.41
N VAL A 346 12.23 -21.63 -39.47
CA VAL A 346 12.53 -23.04 -39.72
C VAL A 346 11.26 -23.79 -40.16
N LYS A 347 10.14 -23.56 -39.48
CA LYS A 347 8.83 -24.14 -39.83
C LYS A 347 8.32 -23.66 -41.20
N LEU A 348 8.52 -22.38 -41.52
CA LEU A 348 8.06 -21.77 -42.78
C LEU A 348 8.82 -22.30 -44.00
N HIS A 349 10.16 -22.30 -43.95
CA HIS A 349 10.98 -22.64 -45.11
C HIS A 349 11.32 -24.13 -45.22
N GLY A 350 11.09 -24.92 -44.16
CA GLY A 350 11.41 -26.36 -44.14
C GLY A 350 12.91 -26.68 -44.22
N VAL A 351 13.79 -25.68 -44.12
CA VAL A 351 15.24 -25.85 -44.14
C VAL A 351 15.73 -26.04 -42.70
N PRO A 352 16.35 -27.18 -42.35
CA PRO A 352 16.86 -27.42 -41.00
C PRO A 352 18.12 -26.59 -40.74
N PHE A 353 17.96 -25.44 -40.10
CA PHE A 353 19.06 -24.65 -39.54
C PHE A 353 18.90 -24.49 -38.02
N ASP A 354 20.04 -24.25 -37.35
CA ASP A 354 20.09 -24.07 -35.90
C ASP A 354 19.43 -22.75 -35.48
N ALA A 355 18.21 -22.85 -34.96
CA ALA A 355 17.40 -21.70 -34.56
C ALA A 355 18.07 -20.86 -33.45
N SER A 356 18.80 -21.47 -32.52
CA SER A 356 19.51 -20.76 -31.45
C SER A 356 20.69 -19.94 -31.99
N LYS A 357 21.48 -20.52 -32.91
CA LYS A 357 22.56 -19.78 -33.59
C LYS A 357 22.06 -18.71 -34.56
N PHE A 358 20.83 -18.83 -35.05
CA PHE A 358 20.16 -17.79 -35.84
C PHE A 358 19.69 -16.65 -34.93
N ALA A 359 18.95 -16.97 -33.85
CA ALA A 359 18.47 -16.03 -32.85
C ALA A 359 19.56 -15.12 -32.28
N ALA A 360 20.72 -15.68 -31.91
CA ALA A 360 21.88 -14.94 -31.43
C ALA A 360 22.51 -13.94 -32.45
N ARG A 361 22.01 -13.91 -33.69
CA ARG A 361 22.42 -12.99 -34.77
C ARG A 361 21.28 -12.08 -35.24
N LEU A 362 20.07 -12.21 -34.69
CA LEU A 362 18.92 -11.39 -35.02
C LEU A 362 18.87 -10.05 -34.25
N TRP A 363 19.80 -9.80 -33.33
CA TRP A 363 19.84 -8.56 -32.52
C TRP A 363 21.22 -7.86 -32.56
N GLY A 364 21.22 -6.60 -32.12
CA GLY A 364 22.39 -5.72 -32.12
C GLY A 364 22.81 -5.22 -33.50
N ASP A 365 24.02 -4.67 -33.57
CA ASP A 365 24.64 -4.20 -34.81
C ASP A 365 25.16 -5.37 -35.67
N MET A 366 24.23 -6.20 -36.14
CA MET A 366 24.45 -7.34 -37.01
C MET A 366 23.69 -7.13 -38.32
N TYR A 367 24.35 -7.39 -39.45
CA TYR A 367 23.83 -7.14 -40.80
C TYR A 367 23.93 -8.40 -41.64
N TYR A 368 22.92 -8.67 -42.48
CA TYR A 368 22.95 -9.78 -43.42
C TYR A 368 23.59 -9.35 -44.75
N HIS A 369 24.58 -10.11 -45.21
CA HIS A 369 25.28 -9.87 -46.47
C HIS A 369 24.76 -10.86 -47.51
N PRO A 370 23.89 -10.45 -48.46
CA PRO A 370 23.22 -11.37 -49.38
C PRO A 370 24.22 -12.12 -50.28
N ASP A 371 25.25 -11.44 -50.77
CA ASP A 371 26.28 -12.03 -51.67
C ASP A 371 27.03 -13.20 -51.01
N SER A 372 27.32 -13.07 -49.72
CA SER A 372 28.06 -14.08 -48.94
C SER A 372 27.16 -14.91 -48.02
N ARG A 373 25.83 -14.74 -48.10
CA ARG A 373 24.79 -15.36 -47.25
C ARG A 373 25.15 -15.48 -45.77
N SER A 374 25.80 -14.45 -45.22
CA SER A 374 26.40 -14.48 -43.87
C SER A 374 26.12 -13.21 -43.09
N PHE A 375 26.10 -13.35 -41.76
CA PHE A 375 25.93 -12.24 -40.84
C PHE A 375 27.27 -11.64 -40.45
N LYS A 376 27.40 -10.32 -40.52
CA LYS A 376 28.62 -9.57 -40.15
C LYS A 376 28.23 -8.29 -39.40
N ARG A 377 29.12 -7.81 -38.52
CA ARG A 377 28.91 -6.56 -37.75
C ARG A 377 29.05 -5.27 -38.56
N LYS A 378 29.69 -5.32 -39.73
CA LYS A 378 29.76 -4.18 -40.66
C LYS A 378 28.61 -4.28 -41.66
N PRO A 379 27.97 -3.16 -42.05
CA PRO A 379 26.94 -3.17 -43.09
C PRO A 379 27.52 -3.62 -44.45
N PRO A 380 26.70 -4.17 -45.35
CA PRO A 380 27.11 -4.50 -46.71
C PRO A 380 27.38 -3.23 -47.53
N ALA A 381 28.28 -3.31 -48.51
CA ALA A 381 28.73 -2.16 -49.31
C ALA A 381 27.61 -1.55 -50.18
N THR A 382 26.56 -2.31 -50.47
CA THR A 382 25.34 -1.88 -51.18
C THR A 382 24.38 -1.06 -50.31
N GLY A 383 24.65 -0.94 -49.00
CA GLY A 383 23.63 -0.58 -48.01
C GLY A 383 22.78 -1.80 -47.65
N GLY A 384 22.40 -1.91 -46.38
CA GLY A 384 21.57 -2.99 -45.86
C GLY A 384 21.25 -2.78 -44.38
N GLU A 385 20.07 -3.22 -43.98
CA GLU A 385 19.55 -3.01 -42.63
C GLU A 385 20.10 -4.00 -41.61
N ARG A 386 19.84 -3.71 -40.32
CA ARG A 386 20.13 -4.66 -39.23
C ARG A 386 19.27 -5.91 -39.42
N SER A 387 19.79 -7.05 -38.98
CA SER A 387 19.09 -8.34 -39.03
C SER A 387 17.72 -8.29 -38.34
N PHE A 388 17.59 -7.59 -37.20
CA PHE A 388 16.29 -7.38 -36.54
C PHE A 388 15.28 -6.65 -37.44
N VAL A 389 15.73 -5.60 -38.12
CA VAL A 389 14.88 -4.79 -39.00
C VAL A 389 14.43 -5.63 -40.19
N GLN A 390 15.37 -6.27 -40.88
CA GLN A 390 15.09 -7.03 -42.10
C GLN A 390 14.28 -8.32 -41.86
N PHE A 391 14.58 -9.07 -40.79
CA PHE A 391 13.97 -10.39 -40.56
C PHE A 391 12.79 -10.39 -39.58
N ILE A 392 12.58 -9.32 -38.79
CA ILE A 392 11.50 -9.26 -37.79
C ILE A 392 10.58 -8.06 -38.05
N LEU A 393 11.09 -6.83 -38.06
CA LEU A 393 10.23 -5.65 -38.19
C LEU A 393 9.64 -5.48 -39.60
N GLU A 394 10.40 -5.65 -40.67
CA GLU A 394 9.89 -5.51 -42.04
C GLU A 394 8.72 -6.50 -42.34
N PRO A 395 8.82 -7.81 -42.02
CA PRO A 395 7.68 -8.73 -42.11
C PRO A 395 6.48 -8.32 -41.24
N LEU A 396 6.71 -7.88 -40.00
CA LEU A 396 5.65 -7.43 -39.09
C LEU A 396 4.92 -6.21 -39.66
N TYR A 397 5.67 -5.20 -40.11
CA TYR A 397 5.13 -4.01 -40.78
C TYR A 397 4.40 -4.35 -42.08
N LYS A 398 4.84 -5.36 -42.84
CA LYS A 398 4.10 -5.87 -44.01
C LYS A 398 2.74 -6.41 -43.59
N ILE A 399 2.64 -7.25 -42.55
CA ILE A 399 1.35 -7.78 -42.06
C ILE A 399 0.41 -6.61 -41.68
N TYR A 400 0.89 -5.67 -40.86
CA TYR A 400 0.07 -4.55 -40.38
C TYR A 400 -0.40 -3.64 -41.53
N SER A 401 0.50 -3.23 -42.42
CA SER A 401 0.16 -2.35 -43.54
C SER A 401 -0.82 -2.99 -44.53
N GLN A 402 -0.71 -4.30 -44.80
CA GLN A 402 -1.64 -4.98 -45.70
C GLN A 402 -3.02 -5.17 -45.08
N VAL A 403 -3.11 -5.45 -43.77
CA VAL A 403 -4.40 -5.56 -43.06
C VAL A 403 -5.09 -4.20 -42.93
N ILE A 404 -4.34 -3.15 -42.59
CA ILE A 404 -4.87 -1.77 -42.49
C ILE A 404 -5.28 -1.20 -43.85
N GLY A 405 -4.64 -1.65 -44.95
CA GLY A 405 -5.04 -1.29 -46.31
C GLY A 405 -6.31 -1.98 -46.82
N GLU A 406 -6.92 -2.87 -46.04
CA GLU A 406 -8.20 -3.59 -46.32
C GLU A 406 -8.26 -4.36 -47.67
N HIS A 407 -7.13 -4.49 -48.37
CA HIS A 407 -7.05 -5.15 -49.67
C HIS A 407 -7.00 -6.67 -49.53
N ARG A 408 -8.18 -7.30 -49.42
CA ARG A 408 -8.36 -8.76 -49.25
C ARG A 408 -7.36 -9.63 -50.01
N LYS A 409 -7.19 -9.43 -51.33
CA LYS A 409 -6.27 -10.24 -52.16
C LYS A 409 -4.80 -10.11 -51.72
N SER A 410 -4.41 -8.94 -51.23
CA SER A 410 -3.05 -8.67 -50.74
C SER A 410 -2.81 -9.25 -49.35
N VAL A 411 -3.83 -9.20 -48.48
CA VAL A 411 -3.83 -9.89 -47.18
C VAL A 411 -3.76 -11.41 -47.39
N GLU A 412 -4.60 -11.98 -48.25
CA GLU A 412 -4.57 -13.41 -48.62
C GLU A 412 -3.19 -13.83 -49.16
N ALA A 413 -2.59 -13.05 -50.06
CA ALA A 413 -1.26 -13.34 -50.58
C ALA A 413 -0.17 -13.25 -49.51
N THR A 414 -0.21 -12.22 -48.65
CA THR A 414 0.80 -12.01 -47.59
C THR A 414 0.71 -13.08 -46.49
N LEU A 415 -0.50 -13.51 -46.12
CA LEU A 415 -0.67 -14.62 -45.18
C LEU A 415 -0.28 -15.96 -45.79
N ALA A 416 -0.53 -16.17 -47.08
CA ALA A 416 -0.07 -17.36 -47.80
C ALA A 416 1.47 -17.45 -47.91
N GLU A 417 2.18 -16.32 -48.10
CA GLU A 417 3.65 -16.26 -47.98
C GLU A 417 4.14 -16.69 -46.59
N LEU A 418 3.35 -16.44 -45.55
CA LEU A 418 3.61 -16.82 -44.15
C LEU A 418 3.03 -18.21 -43.78
N GLY A 419 2.54 -18.98 -44.76
CA GLY A 419 2.02 -20.33 -44.56
C GLY A 419 0.65 -20.41 -43.86
N VAL A 420 -0.09 -19.30 -43.79
CA VAL A 420 -1.37 -19.18 -43.06
C VAL A 420 -2.52 -18.92 -44.04
N THR A 421 -3.67 -19.54 -43.79
CA THR A 421 -4.93 -19.23 -44.49
C THR A 421 -6.05 -19.00 -43.48
N LEU A 422 -6.79 -17.90 -43.65
CA LEU A 422 -7.94 -17.56 -42.79
C LEU A 422 -9.27 -17.95 -43.47
N PRO A 423 -10.31 -18.28 -42.69
CA PRO A 423 -11.63 -18.60 -43.23
C PRO A 423 -12.26 -17.38 -43.92
N ASN A 424 -13.10 -17.61 -44.94
CA ASN A 424 -13.78 -16.56 -45.71
C ASN A 424 -14.58 -15.53 -44.88
N ALA A 425 -14.99 -15.89 -43.66
CA ALA A 425 -15.67 -14.99 -42.73
C ALA A 425 -14.72 -13.98 -42.05
N ALA A 426 -13.43 -14.33 -41.86
CA ALA A 426 -12.45 -13.47 -41.20
C ALA A 426 -12.24 -12.15 -41.96
N TYR A 427 -12.15 -12.20 -43.30
CA TYR A 427 -11.97 -11.02 -44.16
C TYR A 427 -13.19 -10.09 -44.21
N LYS A 428 -14.24 -10.34 -43.42
CA LYS A 428 -15.40 -9.45 -43.23
C LYS A 428 -15.39 -8.76 -41.85
N LEU A 429 -14.40 -9.07 -41.00
CA LEU A 429 -14.22 -8.44 -39.70
C LEU A 429 -13.59 -7.05 -39.88
N ASN A 430 -13.82 -6.17 -38.90
CA ASN A 430 -13.10 -4.88 -38.80
C ASN A 430 -11.58 -5.11 -38.71
N VAL A 431 -10.81 -4.07 -39.08
CA VAL A 431 -9.34 -4.10 -39.13
C VAL A 431 -8.70 -4.67 -37.85
N ARG A 432 -9.16 -4.25 -36.65
CA ARG A 432 -8.61 -4.72 -35.36
C ARG A 432 -8.80 -6.22 -35.12
N PRO A 433 -10.03 -6.78 -35.13
CA PRO A 433 -10.21 -8.22 -34.99
C PRO A 433 -9.62 -9.04 -36.14
N LEU A 434 -9.61 -8.54 -37.38
CA LEU A 434 -8.90 -9.19 -38.49
C LEU A 434 -7.39 -9.26 -38.23
N LEU A 435 -6.78 -8.16 -37.76
CA LEU A 435 -5.37 -8.09 -37.40
C LEU A 435 -5.03 -9.04 -36.24
N ARG A 436 -5.84 -9.08 -35.18
CA ARG A 436 -5.67 -10.02 -34.06
C ARG A 436 -5.67 -11.47 -34.55
N LEU A 437 -6.66 -11.84 -35.36
CA LEU A 437 -6.80 -13.20 -35.91
C LEU A 437 -5.68 -13.55 -36.90
N ALA A 438 -5.24 -12.60 -37.72
CA ALA A 438 -4.12 -12.77 -38.64
C ALA A 438 -2.80 -13.01 -37.88
N CYS A 439 -2.50 -12.17 -36.89
CA CYS A 439 -1.27 -12.29 -36.10
C CYS A 439 -1.28 -13.55 -35.22
N SER A 440 -2.36 -13.86 -34.51
CA SER A 440 -2.44 -15.08 -33.69
C SER A 440 -2.31 -16.36 -34.53
N SER A 441 -2.81 -16.35 -35.77
CA SER A 441 -2.64 -17.48 -36.71
C SER A 441 -1.20 -17.62 -37.24
N VAL A 442 -0.45 -16.52 -37.37
CA VAL A 442 0.96 -16.52 -37.83
C VAL A 442 1.92 -16.91 -36.70
N PHE A 443 1.77 -16.30 -35.53
CA PHE A 443 2.70 -16.50 -34.41
C PHE A 443 2.34 -17.70 -33.52
N GLY A 444 1.06 -18.09 -33.48
CA GLY A 444 0.59 -19.22 -32.68
C GLY A 444 0.57 -18.94 -31.17
N THR A 445 0.86 -19.96 -30.38
CA THR A 445 0.92 -19.89 -28.92
C THR A 445 2.19 -19.18 -28.42
N ALA A 446 2.12 -18.64 -27.20
CA ALA A 446 3.17 -17.84 -26.55
C ALA A 446 4.40 -18.66 -26.08
N THR A 447 4.81 -19.68 -26.84
CA THR A 447 5.94 -20.59 -26.53
C THR A 447 7.24 -19.86 -26.20
N GLY A 448 7.54 -18.73 -26.87
CA GLY A 448 8.71 -17.91 -26.55
C GLY A 448 8.68 -17.29 -25.15
N PHE A 449 7.49 -16.95 -24.63
CA PHE A 449 7.33 -16.51 -23.24
C PHE A 449 7.62 -17.65 -22.27
N THR A 450 7.11 -18.86 -22.54
CA THR A 450 7.42 -20.06 -21.76
C THR A 450 8.93 -20.36 -21.76
N ASP A 451 9.58 -20.32 -22.94
CA ASP A 451 11.03 -20.54 -23.07
C ASP A 451 11.84 -19.57 -22.19
N MET A 452 11.51 -18.27 -22.25
CA MET A 452 12.13 -17.22 -21.44
C MET A 452 11.99 -17.50 -19.94
N LEU A 453 10.79 -17.88 -19.47
CA LEU A 453 10.55 -18.20 -18.07
C LEU A 453 11.30 -19.47 -17.63
N VAL A 454 11.31 -20.52 -18.44
CA VAL A 454 11.99 -21.79 -18.10
C VAL A 454 13.51 -21.62 -18.04
N GLN A 455 14.09 -20.75 -18.88
CA GLN A 455 15.53 -20.50 -18.97
C GLN A 455 16.05 -19.51 -17.91
N HIS A 456 15.29 -18.45 -17.59
CA HIS A 456 15.78 -17.33 -16.76
C HIS A 456 15.11 -17.18 -15.39
N VAL A 457 13.96 -17.84 -15.15
CA VAL A 457 13.38 -17.92 -13.81
C VAL A 457 13.72 -19.30 -13.22
N PRO A 458 14.31 -19.36 -12.00
CA PRO A 458 14.61 -20.63 -11.33
C PRO A 458 13.34 -21.44 -11.08
N CYS A 459 13.46 -22.77 -10.97
CA CYS A 459 12.32 -23.57 -10.51
C CYS A 459 12.01 -23.33 -9.04
N GLY A 460 10.80 -23.67 -8.60
CA GLY A 460 10.35 -23.43 -7.22
C GLY A 460 11.20 -24.10 -6.14
N LYS A 461 12.05 -25.08 -6.51
CA LYS A 461 13.07 -25.67 -5.64
C LYS A 461 14.37 -24.87 -5.61
N GLU A 462 14.96 -24.56 -6.77
CA GLU A 462 16.21 -23.78 -6.88
C GLU A 462 16.06 -22.38 -6.26
N ALA A 463 14.90 -21.76 -6.48
CA ALA A 463 14.58 -20.44 -5.94
C ALA A 463 14.44 -20.42 -4.41
N SER A 464 14.11 -21.56 -3.78
CA SER A 464 13.80 -21.62 -2.35
C SER A 464 15.00 -21.25 -1.49
N SER A 465 16.20 -21.76 -1.81
CA SER A 465 17.44 -21.41 -1.09
C SER A 465 17.66 -19.89 -1.03
N GLY A 466 17.60 -19.21 -2.20
CA GLY A 466 17.78 -17.75 -2.29
C GLY A 466 16.66 -16.94 -1.63
N LYS A 467 15.40 -17.38 -1.75
CA LYS A 467 14.27 -16.73 -1.07
C LYS A 467 14.37 -16.88 0.44
N VAL A 468 14.52 -18.10 0.96
CA VAL A 468 14.52 -18.40 2.41
C VAL A 468 15.65 -17.65 3.13
N ASP A 469 16.84 -17.54 2.53
CA ASP A 469 17.95 -16.71 3.04
C ASP A 469 17.56 -15.23 3.27
N HIS A 470 16.68 -14.69 2.42
CA HIS A 470 16.24 -13.30 2.45
C HIS A 470 15.00 -13.09 3.33
N ILE A 471 14.03 -14.02 3.30
CA ILE A 471 12.71 -13.82 3.91
C ILE A 471 12.54 -14.46 5.30
N TYR A 472 13.34 -15.45 5.70
CA TYR A 472 13.20 -16.08 7.01
C TYR A 472 13.95 -15.31 8.10
N THR A 473 13.40 -15.23 9.32
CA THR A 473 14.06 -14.55 10.45
C THR A 473 14.92 -15.48 11.31
N GLY A 474 14.63 -16.79 11.30
CA GLY A 474 15.32 -17.76 12.16
C GLY A 474 16.72 -18.19 11.68
N PRO A 475 17.43 -18.98 12.51
CA PRO A 475 18.82 -19.37 12.25
C PRO A 475 18.95 -20.38 11.10
N LYS A 476 19.96 -20.18 10.25
CA LYS A 476 20.24 -21.00 9.05
C LYS A 476 20.63 -22.45 9.34
N ASP A 477 21.12 -22.70 10.56
CA ASP A 477 21.51 -24.05 10.98
C ASP A 477 20.33 -24.95 11.39
N SER A 478 19.14 -24.37 11.62
CA SER A 478 17.93 -25.10 12.01
C SER A 478 17.49 -26.16 11.00
N MET A 479 16.78 -27.19 11.46
CA MET A 479 16.19 -28.18 10.57
C MET A 479 15.12 -27.53 9.68
N VAL A 480 14.31 -26.63 10.23
CA VAL A 480 13.28 -25.86 9.51
C VAL A 480 13.87 -25.12 8.30
N TYR A 481 14.98 -24.39 8.48
CA TYR A 481 15.66 -23.69 7.38
C TYR A 481 16.10 -24.65 6.28
N LYS A 482 16.77 -25.75 6.64
CA LYS A 482 17.29 -26.75 5.70
C LYS A 482 16.17 -27.49 4.95
N SER A 483 15.03 -27.76 5.58
CA SER A 483 13.87 -28.36 4.92
C SER A 483 13.19 -27.39 3.94
N MET A 484 13.09 -26.10 4.27
CA MET A 484 12.59 -25.07 3.34
C MET A 484 13.54 -24.86 2.16
N GLU A 485 14.85 -24.77 2.40
CA GLU A 485 15.87 -24.65 1.36
C GLU A 485 15.79 -25.80 0.33
N ASN A 486 15.55 -27.02 0.80
CA ASN A 486 15.44 -28.20 -0.07
C ASN A 486 14.05 -28.40 -0.69
N CYS A 487 13.03 -27.62 -0.30
CA CYS A 487 11.61 -27.83 -0.60
C CYS A 487 11.15 -29.25 -0.27
N ASP A 488 11.45 -29.73 0.94
CA ASP A 488 11.14 -31.10 1.37
C ASP A 488 9.62 -31.27 1.65
N PRO A 489 8.88 -32.11 0.90
CA PRO A 489 7.45 -32.36 1.14
C PRO A 489 7.15 -33.10 2.45
N SER A 490 8.17 -33.74 3.03
CA SER A 490 8.11 -34.48 4.30
C SER A 490 8.73 -33.73 5.49
N GLY A 491 9.27 -32.54 5.27
CA GLY A 491 9.78 -31.66 6.32
C GLY A 491 8.68 -31.01 7.18
N PRO A 492 9.05 -30.22 8.21
CA PRO A 492 8.10 -29.41 8.98
C PRO A 492 7.31 -28.49 8.04
N LEU A 493 6.00 -28.36 8.27
CA LEU A 493 5.17 -27.45 7.47
C LEU A 493 5.61 -26.01 7.71
N MET A 494 5.89 -25.27 6.63
CA MET A 494 6.11 -23.83 6.66
C MET A 494 5.40 -23.18 5.47
N VAL A 495 4.43 -22.31 5.73
CA VAL A 495 3.69 -21.55 4.70
C VAL A 495 3.81 -20.07 4.98
N ASN A 496 4.13 -19.28 3.95
CA ASN A 496 4.17 -17.82 4.01
C ASN A 496 2.88 -17.23 3.43
N ILE A 497 2.06 -16.57 4.26
CA ILE A 497 0.83 -15.87 3.85
C ILE A 497 1.14 -14.40 3.63
N THR A 498 0.77 -13.86 2.46
CA THR A 498 1.01 -12.44 2.12
C THR A 498 -0.25 -11.69 1.66
N LYS A 499 -1.34 -12.39 1.37
CA LYS A 499 -2.63 -11.77 1.01
C LYS A 499 -3.80 -12.51 1.62
N LEU A 500 -4.87 -11.77 1.86
CA LEU A 500 -6.19 -12.26 2.24
C LEU A 500 -7.17 -11.86 1.13
N TYR A 501 -7.90 -12.82 0.56
CA TYR A 501 -8.97 -12.55 -0.41
C TYR A 501 -10.33 -12.67 0.27
N PRO A 502 -11.23 -11.67 0.16
CA PRO A 502 -12.57 -11.82 0.69
C PRO A 502 -13.29 -12.96 -0.04
N LYS A 503 -14.15 -13.68 0.67
CA LYS A 503 -15.14 -14.55 0.02
C LYS A 503 -16.22 -13.72 -0.70
N PRO A 504 -16.97 -14.31 -1.66
CA PRO A 504 -18.03 -13.60 -2.40
C PRO A 504 -19.14 -12.96 -1.55
N ASP A 505 -19.26 -13.35 -0.28
CA ASP A 505 -20.18 -12.81 0.72
C ASP A 505 -19.54 -11.80 1.69
N CYS A 506 -18.25 -11.45 1.52
CA CYS A 506 -17.47 -10.51 2.35
C CYS A 506 -17.42 -10.80 3.86
N SER A 507 -17.89 -11.97 4.29
CA SER A 507 -17.98 -12.35 5.72
C SER A 507 -16.62 -12.71 6.31
N VAL A 508 -15.86 -13.54 5.59
CA VAL A 508 -14.61 -14.19 5.99
C VAL A 508 -13.61 -14.09 4.85
N PHE A 509 -12.32 -14.10 5.16
CA PHE A 509 -11.25 -14.10 4.16
C PHE A 509 -10.66 -15.50 3.97
N ASP A 510 -10.17 -15.78 2.77
CA ASP A 510 -9.33 -16.93 2.51
C ASP A 510 -7.86 -16.47 2.40
N ALA A 511 -6.96 -17.15 3.12
CA ALA A 511 -5.55 -16.78 3.21
C ALA A 511 -4.75 -17.34 2.03
N PHE A 512 -4.03 -16.47 1.32
CA PHE A 512 -3.24 -16.84 0.15
C PHE A 512 -1.74 -16.76 0.44
N GLY A 513 -1.04 -17.83 0.08
CA GLY A 513 0.38 -17.95 0.35
C GLY A 513 1.08 -19.09 -0.39
N ARG A 514 2.35 -19.28 -0.05
CA ARG A 514 3.22 -20.30 -0.62
C ARG A 514 3.71 -21.28 0.44
N VAL A 515 3.62 -22.57 0.12
CA VAL A 515 4.23 -23.64 0.91
C VAL A 515 5.73 -23.70 0.60
N TYR A 516 6.60 -23.60 1.60
CA TYR A 516 8.06 -23.69 1.46
C TYR A 516 8.62 -25.05 1.91
N SER A 517 8.01 -25.67 2.92
CA SER A 517 8.38 -26.99 3.44
C SER A 517 7.12 -27.71 3.93
N GLY A 518 7.15 -29.04 3.95
CA GLY A 518 6.03 -29.89 4.35
C GLY A 518 4.86 -29.86 3.36
N THR A 519 3.79 -30.59 3.68
CA THR A 519 2.59 -30.66 2.84
C THR A 519 1.37 -30.29 3.69
N ILE A 520 0.71 -29.17 3.37
CA ILE A 520 -0.54 -28.77 4.03
C ILE A 520 -1.71 -29.62 3.52
N GLN A 521 -2.60 -30.03 4.42
CA GLN A 521 -3.75 -30.89 4.12
C GLN A 521 -5.06 -30.29 4.66
N THR A 522 -6.18 -30.66 4.03
CA THR A 522 -7.52 -30.29 4.51
C THR A 522 -7.85 -31.07 5.80
N GLY A 523 -8.39 -30.39 6.82
CA GLY A 523 -8.63 -30.92 8.16
C GLY A 523 -7.39 -30.93 9.08
N GLN A 524 -6.27 -30.34 8.64
CA GLN A 524 -5.06 -30.24 9.45
C GLN A 524 -5.15 -29.05 10.42
N THR A 525 -4.76 -29.27 11.68
CA THR A 525 -4.52 -28.19 12.64
C THR A 525 -3.12 -27.59 12.44
N VAL A 526 -3.05 -26.26 12.45
CA VAL A 526 -1.81 -25.49 12.23
C VAL A 526 -1.69 -24.37 13.27
N ARG A 527 -0.47 -24.01 13.64
CA ARG A 527 -0.18 -22.74 14.32
C ARG A 527 -0.13 -21.63 13.28
N VAL A 528 -0.80 -20.53 13.56
CA VAL A 528 -0.76 -19.26 12.83
C VAL A 528 0.07 -18.30 13.67
N LEU A 529 1.22 -17.89 13.16
CA LEU A 529 2.12 -16.92 13.78
C LEU A 529 1.92 -15.57 13.08
N GLY A 530 1.56 -14.52 13.82
CA GLY A 530 1.42 -13.17 13.28
C GLY A 530 2.76 -12.43 13.14
N GLU A 531 2.72 -11.11 12.93
CA GLU A 531 3.92 -10.28 12.70
C GLU A 531 4.65 -9.89 13.99
N GLY A 532 3.98 -9.95 15.14
CA GLY A 532 4.55 -9.68 16.47
C GLY A 532 5.20 -10.90 17.11
N TYR A 533 4.92 -12.11 16.62
CA TYR A 533 5.39 -13.36 17.23
C TYR A 533 6.91 -13.46 17.29
N SER A 534 7.43 -13.91 18.43
CA SER A 534 8.81 -14.38 18.58
C SER A 534 8.89 -15.60 19.51
N PRO A 535 9.98 -16.37 19.50
CA PRO A 535 10.14 -17.47 20.47
C PRO A 535 10.15 -17.03 21.95
N GLU A 536 10.37 -15.74 22.22
CA GLU A 536 10.31 -15.14 23.55
C GLU A 536 8.91 -14.59 23.90
N ASP A 537 8.04 -14.42 22.90
CA ASP A 537 6.71 -13.80 23.00
C ASP A 537 5.71 -14.53 22.09
N GLU A 538 4.96 -15.45 22.69
CA GLU A 538 3.95 -16.27 22.00
C GLU A 538 2.55 -15.63 21.97
N GLU A 539 2.36 -14.37 22.38
CA GLU A 539 1.03 -13.74 22.42
C GLU A 539 0.36 -13.67 21.03
N ASP A 540 1.16 -13.45 19.97
CA ASP A 540 0.70 -13.40 18.57
C ASP A 540 0.74 -14.79 17.87
N MET A 541 0.44 -15.86 18.63
CA MET A 541 0.31 -17.24 18.14
C MET A 541 -1.10 -17.79 18.41
N THR A 542 -1.71 -18.41 17.38
CA THR A 542 -3.03 -19.05 17.52
C THR A 542 -3.07 -20.39 16.79
N VAL A 543 -3.80 -21.37 17.33
CA VAL A 543 -4.05 -22.65 16.63
C VAL A 543 -5.37 -22.57 15.86
N LYS A 544 -5.37 -22.98 14.58
CA LYS A 544 -6.53 -22.99 13.68
C LYS A 544 -6.58 -24.28 12.86
N GLU A 545 -7.76 -24.62 12.35
CA GLU A 545 -7.97 -25.78 11.47
C GLU A 545 -8.14 -25.32 10.01
N VAL A 546 -7.41 -25.97 9.11
CA VAL A 546 -7.50 -25.76 7.66
C VAL A 546 -8.77 -26.42 7.13
N THR A 547 -9.84 -25.64 6.92
CA THR A 547 -11.15 -26.21 6.56
C THR A 547 -11.24 -26.66 5.11
N LYS A 548 -10.59 -25.95 4.18
CA LYS A 548 -10.44 -26.33 2.75
C LYS A 548 -9.19 -25.69 2.15
N LEU A 549 -8.71 -26.26 1.05
CA LEU A 549 -7.62 -25.74 0.23
C LEU A 549 -8.08 -25.59 -1.23
N TRP A 550 -7.62 -24.52 -1.88
CA TRP A 550 -7.95 -24.22 -3.28
C TRP A 550 -6.73 -23.74 -4.06
N VAL A 551 -6.65 -24.08 -5.35
CA VAL A 551 -5.84 -23.34 -6.33
C VAL A 551 -6.73 -22.25 -6.92
N TYR A 552 -6.34 -20.99 -6.75
CA TYR A 552 -7.13 -19.83 -7.16
C TYR A 552 -6.82 -19.45 -8.62
N GLN A 553 -7.87 -19.29 -9.43
CA GLN A 553 -7.79 -19.10 -10.88
C GLN A 553 -8.57 -17.84 -11.31
N ALA A 554 -8.34 -16.72 -10.62
CA ALA A 554 -9.08 -15.46 -10.72
C ALA A 554 -10.61 -15.57 -10.56
N ARG A 555 -11.32 -16.04 -11.60
CA ARG A 555 -12.80 -16.12 -11.64
C ARG A 555 -13.37 -17.44 -11.14
N TYR A 556 -12.54 -18.45 -10.89
CA TYR A 556 -12.95 -19.74 -10.36
C TYR A 556 -11.89 -20.30 -9.39
N ARG A 557 -12.25 -21.38 -8.67
CA ARG A 557 -11.42 -22.00 -7.64
C ARG A 557 -11.40 -23.51 -7.85
N ILE A 558 -10.21 -24.11 -7.89
CA ILE A 558 -10.04 -25.57 -8.03
C ILE A 558 -9.83 -26.16 -6.63
N PRO A 559 -10.70 -27.05 -6.12
CA PRO A 559 -10.53 -27.65 -4.80
C PRO A 559 -9.36 -28.64 -4.81
N VAL A 560 -8.53 -28.61 -3.78
CA VAL A 560 -7.44 -29.57 -3.57
C VAL A 560 -7.48 -30.14 -2.15
N SER A 561 -7.07 -31.39 -1.97
CA SER A 561 -7.01 -32.03 -0.65
C SER A 561 -5.69 -31.79 0.09
N LYS A 562 -4.61 -31.52 -0.67
CA LYS A 562 -3.26 -31.26 -0.18
C LYS A 562 -2.48 -30.34 -1.13
N ALA A 563 -1.56 -29.53 -0.59
CA ALA A 563 -0.63 -28.72 -1.39
C ALA A 563 0.83 -28.96 -0.96
N PRO A 564 1.72 -29.39 -1.88
CA PRO A 564 3.14 -29.64 -1.60
C PRO A 564 4.00 -28.36 -1.69
N PRO A 565 5.29 -28.39 -1.28
CA PRO A 565 6.20 -27.25 -1.36
C PRO A 565 6.34 -26.68 -2.77
N GLY A 566 6.62 -25.36 -2.86
CA GLY A 566 6.67 -24.60 -4.10
C GLY A 566 5.31 -24.18 -4.65
N SER A 567 4.21 -24.70 -4.10
CA SER A 567 2.84 -24.38 -4.53
C SER A 567 2.33 -23.09 -3.94
N TRP A 568 1.58 -22.32 -4.75
CA TRP A 568 0.66 -21.30 -4.25
C TRP A 568 -0.69 -21.94 -3.91
N VAL A 569 -1.28 -21.54 -2.79
CA VAL A 569 -2.53 -22.12 -2.27
C VAL A 569 -3.36 -21.06 -1.55
N LEU A 570 -4.68 -21.18 -1.70
CA LEU A 570 -5.69 -20.42 -0.98
C LEU A 570 -6.29 -21.30 0.13
N ILE A 571 -6.27 -20.82 1.37
CA ILE A 571 -6.48 -21.58 2.60
C ILE A 571 -7.69 -21.02 3.36
N GLU A 572 -8.69 -21.85 3.60
CA GLU A 572 -9.92 -21.49 4.31
C GLU A 572 -9.77 -21.83 5.82
N GLY A 573 -10.25 -20.94 6.71
CA GLY A 573 -10.38 -21.19 8.16
C GLY A 573 -9.28 -20.62 9.08
N VAL A 574 -8.23 -20.01 8.51
CA VAL A 574 -7.07 -19.49 9.26
C VAL A 574 -7.03 -17.96 9.38
N ASP A 575 -8.00 -17.24 8.80
CA ASP A 575 -7.95 -15.78 8.62
C ASP A 575 -8.17 -14.96 9.88
N ALA A 576 -8.88 -15.50 10.88
CA ALA A 576 -9.32 -14.74 12.06
C ALA A 576 -8.20 -13.95 12.75
N SER A 577 -7.04 -14.58 12.96
CA SER A 577 -5.84 -14.01 13.58
C SER A 577 -4.88 -13.32 12.60
N ILE A 578 -5.02 -13.53 11.29
CA ILE A 578 -4.14 -12.90 10.30
C ILE A 578 -4.61 -11.47 10.05
N MET A 579 -3.72 -10.51 10.30
CA MET A 579 -3.96 -9.10 9.96
C MET A 579 -3.38 -8.73 8.59
N LYS A 580 -2.11 -8.99 8.31
CA LYS A 580 -1.46 -8.64 7.03
C LYS A 580 -0.70 -9.83 6.46
N THR A 581 0.47 -10.13 7.02
CA THR A 581 1.18 -11.39 6.77
C THR A 581 1.05 -12.34 7.95
N ALA A 582 1.33 -13.63 7.71
CA ALA A 582 1.42 -14.65 8.74
C ALA A 582 2.28 -15.83 8.30
N THR A 583 2.85 -16.55 9.26
CA THR A 583 3.55 -17.81 9.03
C THR A 583 2.71 -18.96 9.56
N LEU A 584 2.43 -19.98 8.74
CA LEU A 584 1.75 -21.20 9.21
C LEU A 584 2.77 -22.32 9.43
N CYS A 585 2.70 -22.99 10.58
CA CYS A 585 3.52 -24.16 10.89
C CYS A 585 2.72 -25.29 11.57
N ASN A 586 3.37 -26.45 11.76
CA ASN A 586 2.79 -27.57 12.49
C ASN A 586 2.54 -27.21 13.97
N VAL A 587 1.56 -27.89 14.59
CA VAL A 587 1.29 -27.78 16.03
C VAL A 587 2.31 -28.56 16.86
N ASP A 588 2.70 -29.74 16.39
CA ASP A 588 3.60 -30.65 17.11
C ASP A 588 5.05 -30.49 16.59
N TYR A 589 5.72 -29.40 16.98
CA TYR A 589 7.13 -29.18 16.68
C TYR A 589 7.85 -28.64 17.93
N ASP A 590 8.92 -29.33 18.33
CA ASP A 590 9.64 -29.10 19.59
C ASP A 590 10.80 -28.09 19.48
N GLU A 591 11.16 -27.64 18.27
CA GLU A 591 12.18 -26.60 18.04
C GLU A 591 11.53 -25.22 17.88
N ASP A 592 12.25 -24.17 18.29
CA ASP A 592 11.85 -22.77 18.10
C ASP A 592 11.55 -22.45 16.63
N VAL A 593 10.29 -22.15 16.32
CA VAL A 593 9.86 -21.68 15.00
C VAL A 593 9.99 -20.17 14.94
N TYR A 594 10.33 -19.63 13.77
CA TYR A 594 10.45 -18.20 13.53
C TYR A 594 9.53 -17.78 12.37
N ILE A 595 9.20 -16.50 12.30
CA ILE A 595 8.36 -15.96 11.22
C ILE A 595 9.13 -15.66 9.94
N PHE A 596 8.41 -15.63 8.82
CA PHE A 596 8.85 -14.86 7.67
C PHE A 596 8.79 -13.35 7.99
N ARG A 597 9.74 -12.59 7.44
CA ARG A 597 9.78 -11.13 7.59
C ARG A 597 8.49 -10.51 7.03
N PRO A 598 7.93 -9.47 7.67
CA PRO A 598 6.85 -8.67 7.11
C PRO A 598 7.17 -8.13 5.70
N LEU A 599 6.15 -7.65 4.99
CA LEU A 599 6.35 -7.01 3.68
C LEU A 599 7.09 -5.68 3.86
N GLN A 600 8.19 -5.52 3.12
CA GLN A 600 8.84 -4.22 2.98
C GLN A 600 8.22 -3.52 1.76
N PHE A 601 7.62 -2.36 1.97
CA PHE A 601 6.94 -1.62 0.90
C PHE A 601 7.87 -0.56 0.31
N ASN A 602 7.71 -0.30 -0.99
CA ASN A 602 8.51 0.73 -1.67
C ASN A 602 8.00 2.17 -1.41
N THR A 603 6.82 2.32 -0.81
CA THR A 603 6.14 3.60 -0.53
C THR A 603 5.62 3.62 0.90
N LEU A 604 5.36 4.82 1.43
CA LEU A 604 4.70 5.03 2.71
C LEU A 604 3.23 5.43 2.53
N SER A 605 2.41 5.11 3.53
CA SER A 605 1.02 5.58 3.63
C SER A 605 0.99 6.94 4.31
N VAL A 606 1.03 8.00 3.50
CA VAL A 606 1.20 9.40 3.95
C VAL A 606 -0.11 10.20 4.03
N VAL A 607 -1.14 9.82 3.28
CA VAL A 607 -2.44 10.51 3.32
C VAL A 607 -3.28 9.92 4.45
N LYS A 608 -3.85 10.78 5.29
CA LYS A 608 -4.61 10.44 6.50
C LYS A 608 -6.00 11.04 6.42
N THR A 609 -7.03 10.21 6.59
CA THR A 609 -8.45 10.62 6.56
C THR A 609 -9.13 10.17 7.85
N ALA A 610 -9.96 11.03 8.47
CA ALA A 610 -10.87 10.59 9.55
C ALA A 610 -12.17 10.05 8.98
N THR A 611 -12.70 9.03 9.64
CA THR A 611 -13.96 8.37 9.29
C THR A 611 -14.80 8.13 10.52
N GLU A 612 -16.05 8.55 10.48
CA GLU A 612 -17.03 8.30 11.55
C GLU A 612 -18.33 7.78 10.94
N PRO A 613 -19.10 6.92 11.62
CA PRO A 613 -20.42 6.54 11.12
C PRO A 613 -21.35 7.76 11.16
N LEU A 614 -22.29 7.84 10.23
CA LEU A 614 -23.37 8.84 10.29
C LEU A 614 -24.16 8.69 11.59
N ASN A 615 -24.48 7.44 11.93
CA ASN A 615 -25.19 7.00 13.14
C ASN A 615 -24.20 6.38 14.15
N PRO A 616 -23.96 6.99 15.33
CA PRO A 616 -23.01 6.48 16.31
C PRO A 616 -23.29 5.05 16.81
N SER A 617 -24.55 4.60 16.80
CA SER A 617 -24.95 3.23 17.14
C SER A 617 -24.33 2.16 16.22
N GLU A 618 -23.92 2.53 15.00
CA GLU A 618 -23.33 1.62 14.02
C GLU A 618 -21.80 1.54 14.08
N LEU A 619 -21.18 2.25 15.04
CA LEU A 619 -19.73 2.24 15.25
C LEU A 619 -19.12 0.83 15.32
N PRO A 620 -19.72 -0.19 15.98
CA PRO A 620 -19.17 -1.55 15.98
C PRO A 620 -19.08 -2.18 14.58
N LYS A 621 -20.06 -1.94 13.70
CA LYS A 621 -20.04 -2.40 12.31
C LYS A 621 -18.92 -1.73 11.52
N MET A 622 -18.76 -0.41 11.69
CA MET A 622 -17.68 0.34 11.04
C MET A 622 -16.30 -0.16 11.49
N VAL A 623 -16.11 -0.41 12.80
CA VAL A 623 -14.85 -0.94 13.35
C VAL A 623 -14.55 -2.36 12.83
N GLU A 624 -15.57 -3.22 12.68
CA GLU A 624 -15.39 -4.51 12.00
C GLU A 624 -14.98 -4.32 10.54
N GLY A 625 -15.64 -3.40 9.82
CA GLY A 625 -15.28 -3.04 8.44
C GLY A 625 -13.84 -2.52 8.30
N LEU A 626 -13.38 -1.67 9.22
CA LEU A 626 -11.99 -1.17 9.26
C LEU A 626 -10.98 -2.29 9.49
N ARG A 627 -11.30 -3.31 10.30
CA ARG A 627 -10.48 -4.52 10.45
C ARG A 627 -10.42 -5.31 9.14
N LYS A 628 -11.53 -5.46 8.42
CA LYS A 628 -11.58 -6.12 7.10
C LYS A 628 -10.80 -5.33 6.03
N ILE A 629 -10.82 -4.00 6.07
CA ILE A 629 -9.97 -3.14 5.23
C ILE A 629 -8.49 -3.40 5.50
N SER A 630 -8.06 -3.41 6.77
CA SER A 630 -6.66 -3.69 7.15
C SER A 630 -6.17 -5.08 6.72
N LYS A 631 -7.09 -6.04 6.57
CA LYS A 631 -6.84 -7.39 6.01
C LYS A 631 -6.74 -7.40 4.49
N SER A 632 -7.59 -6.62 3.81
CA SER A 632 -7.67 -6.56 2.35
C SER A 632 -6.53 -5.74 1.74
N TYR A 633 -6.07 -4.67 2.39
CA TYR A 633 -5.12 -3.68 1.86
C TYR A 633 -3.81 -3.66 2.66
N PRO A 634 -2.70 -4.24 2.15
CA PRO A 634 -1.47 -4.41 2.93
C PRO A 634 -0.83 -3.11 3.44
N LEU A 635 -0.92 -2.00 2.70
CA LEU A 635 -0.42 -0.69 3.17
C LEU A 635 -1.45 0.14 3.97
N ALA A 636 -2.71 -0.25 4.05
CA ALA A 636 -3.69 0.46 4.87
C ALA A 636 -3.30 0.37 6.34
N ILE A 637 -3.43 1.47 7.07
CA ILE A 637 -3.26 1.49 8.52
C ILE A 637 -4.47 2.19 9.12
N THR A 638 -5.28 1.46 9.88
CA THR A 638 -6.39 2.01 10.65
C THR A 638 -5.95 2.22 12.09
N LYS A 639 -6.11 3.44 12.62
CA LYS A 639 -5.79 3.81 14.01
C LYS A 639 -7.01 4.43 14.67
N VAL A 640 -7.01 4.42 16.00
CA VAL A 640 -7.89 5.25 16.83
C VAL A 640 -6.99 6.30 17.47
N GLU A 641 -7.29 7.57 17.30
CA GLU A 641 -6.57 8.68 17.94
C GLU A 641 -7.08 8.88 19.38
N GLU A 642 -6.35 9.64 20.22
CA GLU A 642 -6.78 9.93 21.61
C GLU A 642 -8.13 10.67 21.68
N SER A 643 -8.51 11.40 20.63
CA SER A 643 -9.83 12.05 20.49
C SER A 643 -10.99 11.08 20.26
N GLY A 644 -10.72 9.79 20.00
CA GLY A 644 -11.71 8.81 19.56
C GLY A 644 -11.94 8.76 18.05
N GLU A 645 -11.36 9.69 17.27
CA GLU A 645 -11.41 9.64 15.80
C GLU A 645 -10.79 8.34 15.28
N HIS A 646 -11.52 7.63 14.40
CA HIS A 646 -10.94 6.57 13.59
C HIS A 646 -10.25 7.18 12.37
N THR A 647 -8.95 6.91 12.22
CA THR A 647 -8.15 7.42 11.10
C THR A 647 -7.66 6.29 10.20
N ILE A 648 -7.72 6.52 8.89
CA ILE A 648 -7.23 5.62 7.85
C ILE A 648 -6.05 6.29 7.17
N LEU A 649 -4.89 5.62 7.14
CA LEU A 649 -3.74 6.04 6.36
C LEU A 649 -3.63 5.22 5.07
N GLY A 650 -3.34 5.90 3.96
CA GLY A 650 -3.18 5.31 2.63
C GLY A 650 -2.13 6.02 1.77
N THR A 651 -1.84 5.46 0.60
CA THR A 651 -0.75 5.92 -0.28
C THR A 651 -1.07 7.20 -1.05
N GLY A 652 -2.35 7.41 -1.41
CA GLY A 652 -2.85 8.54 -2.20
C GLY A 652 -4.36 8.46 -2.46
N GLU A 653 -4.93 9.44 -3.17
CA GLU A 653 -6.38 9.61 -3.34
C GLU A 653 -7.11 8.35 -3.82
N LEU A 654 -6.69 7.78 -4.96
CA LEU A 654 -7.33 6.58 -5.54
C LEU A 654 -7.30 5.35 -4.60
N TYR A 655 -6.32 5.29 -3.68
CA TYR A 655 -6.22 4.19 -2.71
C TYR A 655 -7.28 4.34 -1.62
N LEU A 656 -7.38 5.54 -1.05
CA LEU A 656 -8.37 5.85 -0.03
C LEU A 656 -9.79 5.81 -0.60
N ASP A 657 -10.02 6.28 -1.82
CA ASP A 657 -11.31 6.17 -2.50
C ASP A 657 -11.75 4.70 -2.70
N SER A 658 -10.85 3.81 -3.14
CA SER A 658 -11.13 2.37 -3.17
C SER A 658 -11.40 1.78 -1.78
N ILE A 659 -10.66 2.19 -0.75
CA ILE A 659 -10.90 1.78 0.65
C ILE A 659 -12.26 2.27 1.17
N MET A 660 -12.63 3.53 0.90
CA MET A 660 -13.89 4.11 1.33
C MET A 660 -15.08 3.45 0.64
N LYS A 661 -14.93 3.10 -0.64
CA LYS A 661 -15.91 2.27 -1.37
C LYS A 661 -16.07 0.90 -0.71
N ASP A 662 -14.96 0.20 -0.47
CA ASP A 662 -14.98 -1.13 0.14
C ASP A 662 -15.56 -1.13 1.57
N LEU A 663 -15.27 -0.10 2.36
CA LEU A 663 -15.84 0.07 3.70
C LEU A 663 -17.37 0.24 3.61
N ARG A 664 -17.84 1.22 2.84
CA ARG A 664 -19.26 1.57 2.69
C ARG A 664 -20.09 0.47 2.05
N GLU A 665 -19.62 -0.11 0.94
CA GLU A 665 -20.40 -1.02 0.08
C GLU A 665 -20.17 -2.51 0.36
N LEU A 666 -19.00 -2.93 0.84
CA LEU A 666 -18.64 -4.36 0.95
C LEU A 666 -18.55 -4.88 2.39
N TYR A 667 -17.99 -4.09 3.31
CA TYR A 667 -17.56 -4.62 4.61
C TYR A 667 -18.40 -4.19 5.82
N SER A 668 -18.95 -2.97 5.85
CA SER A 668 -19.83 -2.54 6.94
C SER A 668 -21.28 -2.25 6.55
N GLU A 669 -21.60 -1.97 5.27
CA GLU A 669 -22.93 -1.51 4.83
C GLU A 669 -23.45 -0.32 5.66
N VAL A 670 -22.56 0.65 5.96
CA VAL A 670 -22.82 1.79 6.85
C VAL A 670 -22.49 3.09 6.12
N GLU A 671 -23.29 4.13 6.33
CA GLU A 671 -22.98 5.47 5.85
C GLU A 671 -21.89 6.10 6.73
N VAL A 672 -20.77 6.47 6.09
CA VAL A 672 -19.57 6.96 6.77
C VAL A 672 -19.33 8.42 6.39
N LYS A 673 -19.34 9.30 7.39
CA LYS A 673 -18.82 10.68 7.33
C LYS A 673 -17.31 10.60 7.15
N VAL A 674 -16.79 11.43 6.25
CA VAL A 674 -15.37 11.45 5.89
C VAL A 674 -14.88 12.87 6.03
N ALA A 675 -13.87 13.09 6.87
CA ALA A 675 -13.21 14.38 6.98
C ALA A 675 -12.29 14.62 5.77
N ASP A 676 -11.97 15.88 5.49
CA ASP A 676 -11.01 16.23 4.44
C ASP A 676 -9.68 15.47 4.65
N PRO A 677 -9.07 14.96 3.56
CA PRO A 677 -7.79 14.28 3.67
C PRO A 677 -6.71 15.25 4.14
N VAL A 678 -5.90 14.80 5.10
CA VAL A 678 -4.70 15.50 5.56
C VAL A 678 -3.48 14.60 5.32
N VAL A 679 -2.32 15.04 5.78
CA VAL A 679 -1.09 14.24 5.73
C VAL A 679 -0.63 13.86 7.12
N SER A 680 0.04 12.73 7.25
CA SER A 680 0.96 12.52 8.38
C SER A 680 2.18 13.43 8.20
N PHE A 681 2.60 14.07 9.28
CA PHE A 681 3.83 14.88 9.32
C PHE A 681 4.97 14.07 9.95
N CYS A 682 6.19 14.58 9.90
CA CYS A 682 7.25 14.16 10.80
C CYS A 682 7.81 15.36 11.57
N GLU A 683 8.49 15.11 12.67
CA GLU A 683 9.12 16.14 13.51
C GLU A 683 10.64 16.08 13.39
N THR A 684 11.32 17.20 13.19
CA THR A 684 12.79 17.24 12.99
C THR A 684 13.44 18.43 13.69
N VAL A 685 14.78 18.47 13.68
CA VAL A 685 15.61 19.54 14.23
C VAL A 685 16.50 20.12 13.13
N VAL A 686 16.82 21.42 13.20
CA VAL A 686 17.71 22.08 12.21
C VAL A 686 19.07 22.41 12.80
N GLU A 687 19.11 22.80 14.07
CA GLU A 687 20.33 23.11 14.82
C GLU A 687 20.47 22.19 16.04
N SER A 688 21.68 22.11 16.60
CA SER A 688 21.92 21.37 17.85
C SER A 688 21.20 22.03 19.04
N SER A 689 20.74 21.22 20.00
CA SER A 689 20.15 21.73 21.24
C SER A 689 21.07 22.75 21.93
N SER A 690 20.56 23.96 22.17
CA SER A 690 21.31 25.08 22.78
C SER A 690 21.90 24.77 24.15
N MET A 691 21.32 23.81 24.87
CA MET A 691 21.78 23.38 26.19
C MET A 691 21.56 21.87 26.45
N LYS A 692 22.35 21.34 27.39
CA LYS A 692 22.28 19.94 27.81
C LYS A 692 21.01 19.71 28.63
N CYS A 693 20.07 18.95 28.08
CA CYS A 693 18.77 18.73 28.71
C CYS A 693 18.83 17.50 29.61
N PHE A 694 18.22 17.55 30.80
CA PHE A 694 18.19 16.42 31.72
C PHE A 694 16.79 16.12 32.24
N ALA A 695 16.58 14.87 32.65
CA ALA A 695 15.38 14.44 33.36
C ALA A 695 15.76 13.53 34.54
N GLU A 696 15.09 13.73 35.67
CA GLU A 696 15.20 12.92 36.88
C GLU A 696 14.04 11.92 37.00
N THR A 697 14.33 10.70 37.45
CA THR A 697 13.29 9.72 37.77
C THR A 697 12.43 10.20 38.94
N PRO A 698 11.15 9.77 39.08
CA PRO A 698 10.27 10.24 40.16
C PRO A 698 10.81 10.03 41.59
N ASN A 699 11.69 9.04 41.79
CA ASN A 699 12.38 8.79 43.06
C ASN A 699 13.62 9.69 43.31
N LYS A 700 13.98 10.57 42.36
CA LYS A 700 15.17 11.44 42.35
C LYS A 700 16.51 10.70 42.52
N LYS A 701 16.57 9.42 42.12
CA LYS A 701 17.78 8.57 42.23
C LYS A 701 18.55 8.43 40.92
N ASN A 702 17.91 8.63 39.77
CA ASN A 702 18.58 8.59 38.47
C ASN A 702 18.35 9.91 37.73
N LYS A 703 19.37 10.38 37.02
CA LYS A 703 19.34 11.56 36.15
C LYS A 703 19.99 11.20 34.82
N ILE A 704 19.27 11.38 33.72
CA ILE A 704 19.77 11.16 32.36
C ILE A 704 19.88 12.52 31.68
N THR A 705 20.98 12.78 30.98
CA THR A 705 21.24 14.03 30.26
C THR A 705 21.48 13.74 28.78
N MET A 706 20.70 14.35 27.89
CA MET A 706 20.84 14.21 26.43
C MET A 706 20.97 15.57 25.73
N ILE A 707 21.55 15.53 24.54
CA ILE A 707 21.47 16.59 23.52
C ILE A 707 20.88 16.00 22.23
N ALA A 708 20.23 16.85 21.45
CA ALA A 708 19.69 16.50 20.13
C ALA A 708 20.41 17.31 19.05
N GLU A 709 20.77 16.64 17.94
CA GLU A 709 21.45 17.21 16.78
C GLU A 709 20.77 16.73 15.49
N PRO A 710 20.80 17.51 14.39
CA PRO A 710 20.35 17.03 13.09
C PRO A 710 21.26 15.90 12.58
N LEU A 711 20.68 14.89 11.92
CA LEU A 711 21.43 13.87 11.18
C LEU A 711 21.94 14.41 9.84
N GLU A 712 23.03 13.82 9.38
CA GLU A 712 23.62 14.10 8.08
C GLU A 712 22.68 13.71 6.93
N ARG A 713 22.71 14.48 5.82
CA ARG A 713 21.81 14.27 4.68
C ARG A 713 21.98 12.88 4.07
N GLY A 714 20.86 12.20 3.80
CA GLY A 714 20.82 10.84 3.25
C GLY A 714 21.05 9.72 4.26
N LEU A 715 21.51 9.99 5.49
CA LEU A 715 21.76 8.94 6.49
C LEU A 715 20.46 8.28 6.98
N ALA A 716 19.39 9.05 7.17
CA ALA A 716 18.08 8.48 7.49
C ALA A 716 17.53 7.57 6.38
N GLU A 717 17.71 7.97 5.12
CA GLU A 717 17.30 7.18 3.96
C GLU A 717 18.09 5.86 3.86
N ASP A 718 19.39 5.87 4.17
CA ASP A 718 20.20 4.64 4.26
C ASP A 718 19.68 3.66 5.32
N ILE A 719 19.23 4.17 6.48
CA ILE A 719 18.70 3.35 7.58
C ILE A 719 17.35 2.73 7.17
N GLU A 720 16.45 3.54 6.62
CA GLU A 720 15.11 3.08 6.19
C GLU A 720 15.17 2.12 4.99
N ASN A 721 16.09 2.33 4.05
CA ASN A 721 16.34 1.40 2.94
C ASN A 721 17.07 0.11 3.40
N GLY A 722 17.40 -0.04 4.68
CA GLY A 722 18.08 -1.21 5.24
C GLY A 722 19.53 -1.38 4.77
N ILE A 723 20.15 -0.32 4.24
CA ILE A 723 21.55 -0.30 3.80
C ILE A 723 22.49 -0.42 5.03
N VAL A 724 22.02 0.04 6.19
CA VAL A 724 22.65 -0.17 7.49
C VAL A 724 21.67 -0.85 8.46
N SER A 725 22.16 -1.76 9.30
CA SER A 725 21.38 -2.43 10.35
C SER A 725 22.16 -2.45 11.66
N ILE A 726 21.44 -2.26 12.77
CA ILE A 726 21.97 -2.31 14.13
C ILE A 726 22.41 -3.73 14.54
N ASP A 727 21.88 -4.77 13.89
CA ASP A 727 22.21 -6.18 14.14
C ASP A 727 23.57 -6.58 13.54
N TRP A 728 24.22 -5.69 12.77
CA TRP A 728 25.55 -5.93 12.21
C TRP A 728 26.65 -5.90 13.29
N PRO A 729 27.76 -6.64 13.11
CA PRO A 729 28.91 -6.52 13.99
C PRO A 729 29.40 -5.08 14.09
N ARG A 730 29.57 -4.55 15.32
CA ARG A 730 29.93 -3.14 15.57
C ARG A 730 31.14 -2.62 14.79
N LYS A 731 32.06 -3.50 14.38
CA LYS A 731 33.16 -3.14 13.47
C LYS A 731 32.64 -2.71 12.11
N LYS A 732 31.81 -3.55 11.45
CA LYS A 732 31.21 -3.24 10.14
C LYS A 732 30.33 -1.98 10.20
N LEU A 733 29.60 -1.81 11.30
CA LEU A 733 28.82 -0.59 11.57
C LEU A 733 29.75 0.64 11.63
N GLY A 734 30.80 0.58 12.45
CA GLY A 734 31.80 1.65 12.55
C GLY A 734 32.47 1.99 11.23
N ASP A 735 32.91 0.97 10.47
CA ASP A 735 33.56 1.13 9.18
C ASP A 735 32.63 1.81 8.15
N PHE A 736 31.31 1.54 8.18
CA PHE A 736 30.31 2.18 7.32
C PHE A 736 30.15 3.67 7.62
N PHE A 737 29.89 4.04 8.88
CA PHE A 737 29.72 5.43 9.31
C PHE A 737 30.99 6.25 9.10
N GLN A 738 32.17 5.66 9.34
CA GLN A 738 33.46 6.30 9.06
C GLN A 738 33.69 6.54 7.56
N THR A 739 33.33 5.58 6.70
CA THR A 739 33.64 5.66 5.26
C THR A 739 32.64 6.54 4.49
N LYS A 740 31.35 6.50 4.83
CA LYS A 740 30.30 7.23 4.08
C LYS A 740 29.96 8.60 4.67
N TYR A 741 30.09 8.77 5.99
CA TYR A 741 29.67 9.97 6.71
C TYR A 741 30.79 10.63 7.54
N GLU A 742 32.04 10.16 7.41
CA GLU A 742 33.22 10.71 8.10
C GLU A 742 33.11 10.76 9.64
N TRP A 743 32.28 9.90 10.23
CA TRP A 743 32.13 9.82 11.69
C TRP A 743 33.40 9.32 12.38
N ASP A 744 33.66 9.84 13.58
CA ASP A 744 34.68 9.26 14.46
C ASP A 744 34.34 7.81 14.86
N LEU A 745 35.38 7.00 14.96
CA LEU A 745 35.28 5.57 15.21
C LEU A 745 34.78 5.24 16.62
N LEU A 746 34.96 6.13 17.61
CA LEU A 746 34.40 5.95 18.94
C LEU A 746 32.88 6.16 18.91
N ALA A 747 32.44 7.29 18.36
CA ALA A 747 31.02 7.62 18.19
C ALA A 747 30.27 6.57 17.35
N ALA A 748 30.84 6.15 16.21
CA ALA A 748 30.21 5.14 15.35
C ALA A 748 30.09 3.75 16.02
N ARG A 749 30.90 3.45 17.05
CA ARG A 749 30.83 2.21 17.85
C ARG A 749 29.97 2.31 19.09
N SER A 750 29.57 3.52 19.50
CA SER A 750 28.70 3.80 20.64
C SER A 750 27.24 4.05 20.27
N ILE A 751 26.86 3.82 19.00
CA ILE A 751 25.46 3.70 18.57
C ILE A 751 24.77 2.58 19.36
N TRP A 752 23.63 2.89 19.96
CA TRP A 752 22.87 1.97 20.82
C TRP A 752 21.67 1.35 20.12
N ALA A 753 20.94 2.15 19.35
CA ALA A 753 19.70 1.79 18.66
C ALA A 753 19.36 2.82 17.57
N PHE A 754 18.54 2.39 16.61
CA PHE A 754 17.75 3.27 15.75
C PHE A 754 16.33 3.40 16.31
N GLY A 755 15.59 4.45 15.92
CA GLY A 755 14.23 4.71 16.39
C GLY A 755 13.38 5.47 15.37
N PRO A 756 12.03 5.35 15.39
CA PRO A 756 11.22 4.67 16.41
C PRO A 756 11.34 3.14 16.43
N ASP A 757 11.56 2.53 15.26
CA ASP A 757 11.70 1.07 15.13
C ASP A 757 13.15 0.69 14.77
N LYS A 758 13.45 -0.61 14.61
CA LYS A 758 14.82 -1.09 14.30
C LYS A 758 15.44 -0.52 13.01
N GLN A 759 14.62 0.02 12.10
CA GLN A 759 15.00 0.67 10.85
C GLN A 759 14.51 2.14 10.79
N GLY A 760 14.23 2.76 11.94
CA GLY A 760 13.72 4.12 12.01
C GLY A 760 14.78 5.21 11.76
N PRO A 761 14.40 6.39 11.24
CA PRO A 761 15.31 7.43 10.73
C PRO A 761 16.00 8.30 11.82
N ASN A 762 16.25 7.75 13.00
CA ASN A 762 16.87 8.45 14.14
C ASN A 762 17.93 7.57 14.81
N ILE A 763 18.94 8.18 15.44
CA ILE A 763 20.05 7.47 16.08
C ILE A 763 20.14 7.85 17.56
N LEU A 764 20.22 6.85 18.45
CA LEU A 764 20.63 7.01 19.85
C LEU A 764 22.09 6.60 20.01
N LEU A 765 22.89 7.48 20.62
CA LEU A 765 24.34 7.35 20.77
C LEU A 765 24.78 7.64 22.21
N ASP A 766 25.75 6.87 22.71
CA ASP A 766 26.41 7.12 24.00
C ASP A 766 27.72 7.90 23.80
N ASP A 767 27.72 9.17 24.20
CA ASP A 767 28.86 10.09 24.10
C ASP A 767 29.48 10.35 25.50
N THR A 768 29.14 9.51 26.50
CA THR A 768 29.64 9.68 27.87
C THR A 768 31.08 9.18 28.00
N LEU A 769 31.92 9.91 28.75
CA LEU A 769 33.29 9.47 29.03
C LEU A 769 33.32 8.44 30.18
N PRO A 770 34.10 7.35 30.09
CA PRO A 770 34.25 6.38 31.19
C PRO A 770 34.83 6.94 32.49
N SER A 771 35.40 8.15 32.47
CA SER A 771 35.85 8.90 33.64
C SER A 771 34.73 9.62 34.38
N GLU A 772 33.59 9.85 33.73
CA GLU A 772 32.46 10.63 34.25
C GLU A 772 31.28 9.73 34.64
N VAL A 773 31.04 8.67 33.85
CA VAL A 773 29.91 7.74 34.03
C VAL A 773 30.40 6.29 34.14
N ASP A 774 29.89 5.54 35.12
CA ASP A 774 30.11 4.10 35.21
C ASP A 774 29.38 3.37 34.08
N LYS A 775 30.14 2.95 33.07
CA LYS A 775 29.65 2.22 31.90
C LYS A 775 28.95 0.90 32.25
N ASN A 776 29.26 0.26 33.39
CA ASN A 776 28.56 -0.97 33.80
C ASN A 776 27.14 -0.67 34.29
N LEU A 777 26.99 0.38 35.11
CA LEU A 777 25.66 0.84 35.56
C LEU A 777 24.83 1.39 34.40
N LEU A 778 25.45 2.15 33.48
CA LEU A 778 24.80 2.66 32.28
C LEU A 778 24.37 1.53 31.34
N SER A 779 25.23 0.53 31.10
CA SER A 779 24.88 -0.62 30.27
C SER A 779 23.76 -1.49 30.89
N ALA A 780 23.62 -1.50 32.21
CA ALA A 780 22.56 -2.24 32.90
C ALA A 780 21.18 -1.59 32.80
N VAL A 781 21.09 -0.33 32.32
CA VAL A 781 19.83 0.40 32.06
C VAL A 781 19.60 0.66 30.57
N LYS A 782 20.50 0.19 29.69
CA LYS A 782 20.51 0.46 28.26
C LYS A 782 19.13 0.23 27.63
N ASP A 783 18.55 -0.94 27.85
CA ASP A 783 17.34 -1.37 27.13
C ASP A 783 16.11 -0.56 27.56
N SER A 784 16.04 -0.12 28.83
CA SER A 784 15.01 0.82 29.29
C SER A 784 15.14 2.21 28.67
N ILE A 785 16.38 2.68 28.45
CA ILE A 785 16.62 3.96 27.76
C ILE A 785 16.28 3.83 26.28
N VAL A 786 16.66 2.73 25.62
CA VAL A 786 16.32 2.43 24.23
C VAL A 786 14.81 2.37 24.03
N GLN A 787 14.07 1.65 24.88
CA GLN A 787 12.60 1.59 24.81
C GLN A 787 11.96 2.98 25.01
N GLY A 788 12.41 3.77 25.98
CA GLY A 788 11.91 5.14 26.19
C GLY A 788 12.23 6.10 25.04
N PHE A 789 13.41 5.96 24.42
CA PHE A 789 13.79 6.69 23.21
C PHE A 789 12.94 6.28 22.00
N GLN A 790 12.78 4.98 21.75
CA GLN A 790 12.01 4.45 20.62
C GLN A 790 10.54 4.84 20.71
N TRP A 791 9.95 4.76 21.91
CA TRP A 791 8.61 5.26 22.18
C TRP A 791 8.52 6.78 21.97
N GLY A 792 9.46 7.54 22.54
CA GLY A 792 9.53 8.99 22.34
C GLY A 792 9.68 9.40 20.87
N ALA A 793 10.47 8.68 20.07
CA ALA A 793 10.63 8.93 18.64
C ALA A 793 9.41 8.54 17.80
N ARG A 794 8.53 7.67 18.32
CA ARG A 794 7.31 7.23 17.62
C ARG A 794 6.18 8.27 17.74
N GLU A 795 6.10 8.91 18.89
CA GLU A 795 5.11 9.96 19.17
C GLU A 795 5.66 11.36 18.89
N GLY A 796 6.86 11.74 19.33
CA GLY A 796 7.33 13.13 19.17
C GLY A 796 6.64 14.14 20.12
N PRO A 797 7.23 15.32 20.38
CA PRO A 797 6.64 16.30 21.31
C PRO A 797 5.79 17.43 20.68
N LEU A 798 5.82 17.67 19.36
CA LEU A 798 5.08 18.78 18.74
C LEU A 798 3.62 18.42 18.45
N CYS A 799 3.35 17.26 17.85
CA CYS A 799 2.08 16.91 17.21
C CYS A 799 1.68 15.45 17.43
N ASP A 800 2.38 14.72 18.30
CA ASP A 800 2.30 13.26 18.42
C ASP A 800 2.48 12.55 17.04
N GLU A 801 3.35 13.10 16.18
CA GLU A 801 3.80 12.52 14.91
C GLU A 801 5.31 12.16 14.95
N PRO A 802 5.76 11.11 14.23
CA PRO A 802 7.07 10.52 14.44
C PRO A 802 8.24 11.48 14.17
N ILE A 803 9.27 11.39 15.03
CA ILE A 803 10.52 12.13 14.86
C ILE A 803 11.31 11.56 13.68
N ARG A 804 12.00 12.42 12.92
CA ARG A 804 12.83 12.07 11.75
C ARG A 804 14.10 12.91 11.70
N ASN A 805 15.20 12.32 11.21
CA ASN A 805 16.50 12.96 10.99
C ASN A 805 17.16 13.50 12.28
N VAL A 806 16.95 12.86 13.44
CA VAL A 806 17.51 13.33 14.73
C VAL A 806 18.51 12.35 15.34
N LYS A 807 19.63 12.91 15.82
CA LYS A 807 20.70 12.25 16.55
C LYS A 807 20.60 12.63 18.03
N PHE A 808 20.27 11.67 18.88
CA PHE A 808 20.25 11.85 20.32
C PHE A 808 21.55 11.32 20.92
N LYS A 809 22.29 12.18 21.62
CA LYS A 809 23.52 11.81 22.32
C LYS A 809 23.29 11.85 23.83
N ILE A 810 23.63 10.77 24.53
CA ILE A 810 23.69 10.73 25.99
C ILE A 810 25.04 11.32 26.42
N VAL A 811 25.01 12.39 27.23
CA VAL A 811 26.22 13.17 27.60
C VAL A 811 26.59 13.01 29.08
N ASP A 812 25.61 12.81 29.96
CA ASP A 812 25.81 12.42 31.37
C ASP A 812 24.67 11.48 31.80
N ALA A 813 24.95 10.53 32.68
CA ALA A 813 23.97 9.62 33.24
C ALA A 813 24.36 9.20 34.66
N ARG A 814 23.63 9.73 35.65
CA ARG A 814 23.76 9.33 37.06
C ARG A 814 22.73 8.26 37.35
N ILE A 815 23.19 7.02 37.51
CA ILE A 815 22.33 5.85 37.72
C ILE A 815 22.53 5.30 39.13
N ALA A 816 21.44 4.92 39.80
CA ALA A 816 21.48 4.34 41.12
C ALA A 816 22.17 2.95 41.11
N PRO A 817 23.02 2.62 42.10
CA PRO A 817 23.71 1.32 42.14
C PRO A 817 22.76 0.15 42.44
N GLU A 818 21.67 0.41 43.17
CA GLU A 818 20.70 -0.59 43.61
C GLU A 818 19.66 -0.89 42.52
N PRO A 819 19.49 -2.16 42.09
CA PRO A 819 18.53 -2.53 41.04
C PRO A 819 17.08 -2.07 41.30
N LEU A 820 16.67 -2.02 42.57
CA LEU A 820 15.33 -1.57 42.99
C LEU A 820 15.03 -0.11 42.59
N HIS A 821 16.05 0.73 42.47
CA HIS A 821 15.91 2.16 42.16
C HIS A 821 15.98 2.48 40.67
N ARG A 822 16.20 1.47 39.82
CA ARG A 822 16.33 1.57 38.34
C ARG A 822 15.29 0.72 37.60
N GLY A 823 14.08 0.63 38.15
CA GLY A 823 12.98 -0.12 37.52
C GLY A 823 12.57 0.46 36.16
N THR A 824 12.18 -0.41 35.23
CA THR A 824 11.78 -0.06 33.85
C THR A 824 10.74 1.04 33.80
N GLY A 825 9.66 0.92 34.59
CA GLY A 825 8.57 1.91 34.68
C GLY A 825 8.97 3.28 35.24
N GLN A 826 10.17 3.44 35.80
CA GLN A 826 10.72 4.75 36.17
C GLN A 826 11.65 5.30 35.08
N LEU A 827 12.48 4.45 34.49
CA LEU A 827 13.46 4.86 33.48
C LEU A 827 12.85 5.15 32.12
N ILE A 828 11.91 4.34 31.64
CA ILE A 828 11.30 4.48 30.30
C ILE A 828 10.62 5.86 30.14
N PRO A 829 9.75 6.34 31.06
CA PRO A 829 9.17 7.67 30.96
C PRO A 829 10.20 8.81 31.11
N THR A 830 11.25 8.59 31.90
CA THR A 830 12.33 9.57 32.11
C THR A 830 13.20 9.72 30.86
N ALA A 831 13.53 8.61 30.20
CA ALA A 831 14.23 8.57 28.91
C ALA A 831 13.39 9.23 27.79
N ARG A 832 12.08 8.99 27.76
CA ARG A 832 11.15 9.68 26.86
C ARG A 832 11.13 11.20 27.12
N ARG A 833 11.00 11.63 28.38
CA ARG A 833 11.03 13.05 28.77
C ARG A 833 12.31 13.77 28.36
N VAL A 834 13.49 13.19 28.60
CA VAL A 834 14.76 13.84 28.24
C VAL A 834 14.98 13.91 26.73
N ALA A 835 14.49 12.93 25.96
CA ALA A 835 14.49 13.02 24.50
C ALA A 835 13.61 14.19 24.03
N TYR A 836 12.43 14.38 24.61
CA TYR A 836 11.55 15.52 24.30
C TYR A 836 12.14 16.87 24.70
N SER A 837 12.73 17.01 25.88
CA SER A 837 13.33 18.28 26.29
C SER A 837 14.57 18.63 25.45
N ALA A 838 15.39 17.63 25.10
CA ALA A 838 16.51 17.81 24.16
C ALA A 838 16.03 18.23 22.75
N PHE A 839 14.99 17.58 22.22
CA PHE A 839 14.40 17.91 20.92
C PHE A 839 13.81 19.32 20.88
N LEU A 840 13.04 19.72 21.91
CA LEU A 840 12.42 21.05 21.97
C LEU A 840 13.44 22.19 22.08
N MET A 841 14.64 21.93 22.60
CA MET A 841 15.75 22.89 22.63
C MET A 841 16.58 22.94 21.33
N ALA A 842 16.35 22.02 20.40
CA ALA A 842 17.10 21.87 19.15
C ALA A 842 16.38 22.51 17.94
N THR A 843 15.75 23.68 18.12
CA THR A 843 15.06 24.43 17.03
C THR A 843 14.10 23.55 16.22
N PRO A 844 13.05 22.99 16.85
CA PRO A 844 12.23 21.97 16.23
C PRO A 844 11.42 22.50 15.02
N ARG A 845 11.22 21.64 14.02
CA ARG A 845 10.50 21.93 12.77
C ARG A 845 9.59 20.76 12.41
N LEU A 846 8.52 21.05 11.68
CA LEU A 846 7.71 20.02 11.02
C LEU A 846 8.31 19.69 9.64
N MET A 847 8.12 18.44 9.23
CA MET A 847 8.37 17.97 7.86
C MET A 847 7.06 17.54 7.23
N GLU A 848 6.78 18.03 6.02
CA GLU A 848 5.70 17.56 5.16
C GLU A 848 6.20 16.48 4.19
N PRO A 849 5.38 15.48 3.86
CA PRO A 849 5.72 14.53 2.82
C PRO A 849 5.57 15.19 1.44
N VAL A 850 6.46 14.83 0.52
CA VAL A 850 6.50 15.35 -0.86
C VAL A 850 6.31 14.19 -1.85
N TYR A 851 5.41 14.39 -2.81
CA TYR A 851 5.28 13.50 -3.96
C TYR A 851 6.27 13.87 -5.05
N TYR A 852 6.94 12.85 -5.59
CA TYR A 852 7.47 12.86 -6.94
C TYR A 852 6.29 12.66 -7.90
N VAL A 853 6.16 13.55 -8.89
CA VAL A 853 5.09 13.55 -9.87
C VAL A 853 5.69 13.50 -11.28
N GLU A 854 5.47 12.39 -11.99
CA GLU A 854 5.75 12.30 -13.43
C GLU A 854 4.48 12.66 -14.21
N ILE A 855 4.58 13.64 -15.10
CA ILE A 855 3.46 14.17 -15.90
C ILE A 855 3.77 13.96 -17.38
N GLN A 856 3.00 13.11 -18.05
CA GLN A 856 3.03 12.98 -19.52
C GLN A 856 2.05 13.97 -20.13
N THR A 857 2.48 14.76 -21.12
CA THR A 857 1.58 15.67 -21.83
C THR A 857 2.06 16.01 -23.25
N PRO A 858 1.16 16.38 -24.19
CA PRO A 858 1.55 17.07 -25.41
C PRO A 858 2.17 18.46 -25.13
N ILE A 859 3.08 18.90 -26.01
CA ILE A 859 3.82 20.17 -25.88
C ILE A 859 2.88 21.38 -25.71
N ASP A 860 1.71 21.35 -26.34
CA ASP A 860 0.71 22.44 -26.29
C ASP A 860 0.12 22.68 -24.89
N CYS A 861 0.13 21.65 -24.02
CA CYS A 861 -0.47 21.69 -22.68
C CYS A 861 0.53 22.08 -21.57
N VAL A 862 1.82 22.30 -21.90
CA VAL A 862 2.89 22.50 -20.90
C VAL A 862 2.68 23.76 -20.06
N SER A 863 2.20 24.87 -20.64
CA SER A 863 1.92 26.10 -19.86
C SER A 863 0.82 25.91 -18.82
N ALA A 864 -0.13 25.00 -19.06
CA ALA A 864 -1.16 24.66 -18.08
C ALA A 864 -0.56 23.92 -16.87
N ILE A 865 0.38 23.00 -17.09
CA ILE A 865 1.10 22.28 -16.01
C ILE A 865 1.78 23.26 -15.06
N TYR A 866 2.60 24.18 -15.59
CA TYR A 866 3.30 25.19 -14.76
C TYR A 866 2.30 26.06 -13.99
N THR A 867 1.17 26.42 -14.61
CA THR A 867 0.12 27.21 -13.96
C THR A 867 -0.52 26.45 -12.78
N VAL A 868 -0.89 25.18 -12.96
CA VAL A 868 -1.51 24.35 -11.92
C VAL A 868 -0.51 24.05 -10.79
N LEU A 869 0.73 23.67 -11.10
CA LEU A 869 1.77 23.41 -10.11
C LEU A 869 2.09 24.66 -9.28
N SER A 870 2.23 25.83 -9.91
CA SER A 870 2.58 27.07 -9.19
C SER A 870 1.55 27.50 -8.15
N ARG A 871 0.27 27.13 -8.33
CA ARG A 871 -0.82 27.39 -7.36
C ARG A 871 -0.74 26.51 -6.13
N ARG A 872 -0.07 25.35 -6.24
CA ARG A 872 -0.04 24.25 -5.26
C ARG A 872 1.37 24.01 -4.70
N ARG A 873 2.20 25.07 -4.65
CA ARG A 873 3.63 25.04 -4.23
C ARG A 873 4.51 24.03 -4.97
N GLY A 874 4.05 23.47 -6.09
CA GLY A 874 4.78 22.49 -6.88
C GLY A 874 5.82 23.14 -7.80
N HIS A 875 6.94 22.46 -8.00
CA HIS A 875 8.01 22.92 -8.90
C HIS A 875 8.45 21.81 -9.86
N VAL A 876 8.70 22.18 -11.12
CA VAL A 876 9.24 21.27 -12.14
C VAL A 876 10.75 21.20 -11.98
N THR A 877 11.28 19.98 -11.82
CA THR A 877 12.69 19.69 -11.60
C THR A 877 13.41 19.34 -12.91
N ALA A 878 12.73 18.62 -13.81
CA ALA A 878 13.30 18.20 -15.09
C ALA A 878 12.26 18.06 -16.21
N ASP A 879 12.70 18.31 -17.43
CA ASP A 879 12.04 17.93 -18.69
C ASP A 879 12.76 16.67 -19.21
N VAL A 880 12.00 15.60 -19.43
CA VAL A 880 12.47 14.34 -20.00
C VAL A 880 11.90 14.21 -21.43
N PRO A 881 12.68 14.49 -22.48
CA PRO A 881 12.21 14.42 -23.86
C PRO A 881 12.03 12.97 -24.30
N GLN A 882 10.82 12.44 -24.11
CA GLN A 882 10.41 11.13 -24.62
C GLN A 882 9.90 11.25 -26.07
N PRO A 883 10.29 10.34 -27.00
CA PRO A 883 9.78 10.35 -28.37
C PRO A 883 8.25 10.12 -28.44
N GLY A 884 7.51 11.13 -28.88
CA GLY A 884 6.05 11.14 -28.95
C GLY A 884 5.46 12.14 -27.96
N THR A 885 5.36 11.76 -26.69
CA THR A 885 4.78 12.57 -25.61
C THR A 885 5.85 12.85 -24.56
N PRO A 886 6.35 14.09 -24.40
CA PRO A 886 7.35 14.39 -23.37
C PRO A 886 6.81 14.18 -21.95
N ALA A 887 7.72 13.89 -21.03
CA ALA A 887 7.42 13.70 -19.61
C ALA A 887 8.11 14.78 -18.77
N TYR A 888 7.37 15.36 -17.83
CA TYR A 888 7.83 16.40 -16.91
C TYR A 888 7.88 15.84 -15.51
N ILE A 889 9.00 16.05 -14.81
CA ILE A 889 9.20 15.62 -13.43
C ILE A 889 9.02 16.84 -12.53
N ALA A 890 8.10 16.74 -11.57
CA ALA A 890 7.83 17.77 -10.58
C ALA A 890 7.81 17.21 -9.15
N PHE A 891 8.10 18.07 -8.18
CA PHE A 891 7.85 17.80 -6.77
C PHE A 891 6.67 18.62 -6.27
N LEU A 892 5.79 17.98 -5.50
CA LEU A 892 4.54 18.54 -5.01
C LEU A 892 4.31 18.13 -3.54
N PRO A 893 4.16 19.05 -2.58
CA PRO A 893 3.78 18.70 -1.21
C PRO A 893 2.46 17.94 -1.19
N VAL A 894 2.38 16.84 -0.44
CA VAL A 894 1.20 15.94 -0.51
C VAL A 894 -0.08 16.65 -0.08
N ILE A 895 -0.02 17.57 0.88
CA ILE A 895 -1.20 18.35 1.32
C ILE A 895 -1.76 19.26 0.20
N GLU A 896 -0.92 19.66 -0.75
CA GLU A 896 -1.28 20.45 -1.93
C GLU A 896 -1.65 19.57 -3.13
N SER A 897 -1.53 18.25 -3.00
CA SER A 897 -1.79 17.29 -4.09
C SER A 897 -3.26 16.91 -4.23
N PHE A 898 -4.11 17.22 -3.25
CA PHE A 898 -5.51 16.80 -3.27
C PHE A 898 -6.29 17.48 -4.41
N GLY A 899 -6.89 16.67 -5.29
CA GLY A 899 -7.51 17.10 -6.54
C GLY A 899 -6.53 17.52 -7.65
N PHE A 900 -5.22 17.40 -7.47
CA PHE A 900 -4.22 17.84 -8.46
C PHE A 900 -4.39 17.13 -9.81
N GLU A 901 -4.60 15.81 -9.80
CA GLU A 901 -4.82 15.04 -11.03
C GLU A 901 -6.08 15.50 -11.78
N THR A 902 -7.16 15.79 -11.04
CA THR A 902 -8.42 16.28 -11.58
C THR A 902 -8.29 17.67 -12.19
N ASP A 903 -7.65 18.61 -11.47
CA ASP A 903 -7.35 19.96 -11.98
C ASP A 903 -6.47 19.92 -13.23
N LEU A 904 -5.44 19.07 -13.22
CA LEU A 904 -4.50 18.92 -14.31
C LEU A 904 -5.19 18.37 -15.57
N ARG A 905 -6.00 17.31 -15.41
CA ARG A 905 -6.85 16.76 -16.48
C ARG A 905 -7.86 17.80 -16.97
N TYR A 906 -8.52 18.55 -16.09
CA TYR A 906 -9.47 19.59 -16.46
C TYR A 906 -8.83 20.69 -17.32
N HIS A 907 -7.73 21.28 -16.85
CA HIS A 907 -7.01 22.35 -17.54
C HIS A 907 -6.34 21.91 -18.86
N THR A 908 -6.12 20.60 -19.05
CA THR A 908 -5.53 20.03 -20.28
C THR A 908 -6.53 19.23 -21.13
N GLN A 909 -7.83 19.33 -20.84
CA GLN A 909 -8.89 18.59 -21.56
C GLN A 909 -8.68 17.06 -21.58
N GLY A 910 -8.07 16.52 -20.53
CA GLY A 910 -7.73 15.10 -20.38
C GLY A 910 -6.48 14.65 -21.13
N GLN A 911 -5.70 15.58 -21.71
CA GLN A 911 -4.48 15.25 -22.45
C GLN A 911 -3.26 15.01 -21.55
N ALA A 912 -3.17 15.69 -20.40
CA ALA A 912 -2.13 15.38 -19.42
C ALA A 912 -2.57 14.24 -18.51
N PHE A 913 -1.63 13.33 -18.25
CA PHE A 913 -1.76 12.28 -17.24
C PHE A 913 -0.59 12.41 -16.27
N CYS A 914 -0.85 12.22 -14.97
CA CYS A 914 0.19 12.27 -13.94
C CYS A 914 0.19 11.03 -13.06
N SER A 915 1.36 10.66 -12.55
CA SER A 915 1.53 9.66 -11.50
C SER A 915 2.30 10.26 -10.34
N SER A 916 1.63 10.43 -9.21
CA SER A 916 2.18 10.92 -7.94
C SER A 916 2.56 9.76 -7.03
N VAL A 917 3.78 9.77 -6.47
CA VAL A 917 4.22 8.76 -5.51
C VAL A 917 5.07 9.39 -4.42
N PHE A 918 5.03 8.84 -3.21
CA PHE A 918 5.89 9.29 -2.11
C PHE A 918 7.37 9.10 -2.47
N ASP A 919 8.15 10.15 -2.20
CA ASP A 919 9.57 10.25 -2.50
C ASP A 919 10.40 10.59 -1.26
N HIS A 920 10.18 11.79 -0.67
CA HIS A 920 10.93 12.25 0.50
C HIS A 920 10.11 13.15 1.43
N TRP A 921 10.71 13.50 2.56
CA TRP A 921 10.19 14.46 3.54
C TRP A 921 10.93 15.79 3.41
N ALA A 922 10.20 16.91 3.31
CA ALA A 922 10.76 18.26 3.23
C ALA A 922 10.36 19.08 4.47
N ILE A 923 11.21 20.01 4.90
CA ILE A 923 10.91 20.88 6.05
C ILE A 923 9.81 21.88 5.66
N VAL A 924 8.75 21.95 6.45
CA VAL A 924 7.67 22.94 6.28
C VAL A 924 8.24 24.34 6.54
N PRO A 925 8.02 25.33 5.64
CA PRO A 925 8.48 26.69 5.88
C PRO A 925 7.78 27.33 7.10
N GLY A 926 8.58 28.04 7.90
CA GLY A 926 8.13 28.71 9.12
C GLY A 926 8.65 28.06 10.41
N ASP A 927 8.16 28.56 11.55
CA ASP A 927 8.45 28.02 12.88
C ASP A 927 7.14 27.53 13.53
N PRO A 928 7.03 26.24 13.93
CA PRO A 928 5.81 25.74 14.58
C PRO A 928 5.58 26.32 15.99
N LEU A 929 6.63 26.79 16.67
CA LEU A 929 6.56 27.31 18.03
C LEU A 929 6.36 28.83 18.11
N ASP A 930 6.32 29.54 16.98
CA ASP A 930 6.11 30.99 16.97
C ASP A 930 4.67 31.37 17.34
N LYS A 931 4.52 31.97 18.52
CA LYS A 931 3.25 32.44 19.08
C LYS A 931 2.85 33.85 18.63
N SER A 932 3.72 34.58 17.93
CA SER A 932 3.40 35.90 17.40
C SER A 932 2.45 35.84 16.20
N ILE A 933 2.41 34.68 15.53
CA ILE A 933 1.56 34.41 14.37
C ILE A 933 0.12 34.13 14.83
N VAL A 934 -0.80 35.05 14.52
CA VAL A 934 -2.24 34.87 14.67
C VAL A 934 -2.79 34.15 13.43
N LEU A 935 -3.29 32.93 13.62
CA LEU A 935 -3.95 32.14 12.57
C LEU A 935 -5.43 32.53 12.48
N ARG A 936 -5.93 32.73 11.27
CA ARG A 936 -7.36 32.96 11.01
C ARG A 936 -8.06 31.63 10.70
N PRO A 937 -9.27 31.38 11.20
CA PRO A 937 -10.08 30.25 10.75
C PRO A 937 -10.37 30.34 9.25
N LEU A 938 -10.40 29.20 8.56
CA LEU A 938 -10.80 29.01 7.16
C LEU A 938 -9.98 29.77 6.07
N GLU A 939 -9.10 30.71 6.42
CA GLU A 939 -8.12 31.29 5.49
C GLU A 939 -6.82 30.45 5.47
N PRO A 940 -6.24 30.11 4.29
CA PRO A 940 -4.95 29.43 4.21
C PRO A 940 -3.81 30.39 4.62
N ALA A 941 -2.87 29.94 5.45
CA ALA A 941 -1.80 30.83 5.91
C ALA A 941 -0.77 31.12 4.79
N PRO A 942 -0.09 32.27 4.84
CA PRO A 942 1.07 32.53 3.99
C PRO A 942 2.17 31.47 4.19
N ILE A 943 2.96 31.21 3.15
CA ILE A 943 3.98 30.13 3.13
C ILE A 943 4.88 30.14 4.39
N GLN A 944 5.29 31.32 4.86
CA GLN A 944 6.17 31.48 6.04
C GLN A 944 5.52 31.06 7.37
N HIS A 945 4.20 30.89 7.42
CA HIS A 945 3.43 30.59 8.63
C HIS A 945 2.84 29.18 8.63
N LEU A 946 3.03 28.39 7.56
CA LEU A 946 2.44 27.06 7.39
C LEU A 946 2.83 26.09 8.50
N ALA A 947 4.09 26.13 8.97
CA ALA A 947 4.54 25.26 10.07
C ALA A 947 3.71 25.48 11.35
N ARG A 948 3.33 26.73 11.66
CA ARG A 948 2.47 27.07 12.81
C ARG A 948 1.03 26.64 12.56
N GLU A 949 0.51 26.85 11.36
CA GLU A 949 -0.85 26.43 10.96
C GLU A 949 -1.02 24.91 11.10
N PHE A 950 -0.12 24.14 10.50
CA PHE A 950 -0.17 22.68 10.51
C PHE A 950 0.02 22.13 11.93
N MET A 951 0.91 22.71 12.74
CA MET A 951 1.08 22.29 14.14
C MET A 951 -0.22 22.48 14.93
N VAL A 952 -0.80 23.69 14.92
CA VAL A 952 -2.01 23.99 15.70
C VAL A 952 -3.22 23.18 15.22
N LYS A 953 -3.42 23.04 13.91
CA LYS A 953 -4.52 22.23 13.37
C LYS A 953 -4.39 20.74 13.74
N THR A 954 -3.20 20.16 13.60
CA THR A 954 -2.96 18.75 13.98
C THR A 954 -3.14 18.53 15.49
N ARG A 955 -2.65 19.45 16.34
CA ARG A 955 -2.82 19.37 17.80
C ARG A 955 -4.30 19.46 18.21
N ARG A 956 -5.06 20.43 17.68
CA ARG A 956 -6.51 20.56 17.94
C ARG A 956 -7.26 19.27 17.59
N ARG A 957 -6.97 18.69 16.42
CA ARG A 957 -7.60 17.44 15.95
C ARG A 957 -7.32 16.23 16.84
N LYS A 958 -6.11 16.14 17.39
CA LYS A 958 -5.75 15.10 18.39
C LYS A 958 -6.27 15.39 19.81
N GLY A 959 -7.05 16.45 20.03
CA GLY A 959 -7.54 16.83 21.37
C GLY A 959 -6.46 17.46 22.27
N MET A 960 -5.31 17.85 21.72
CA MET A 960 -4.23 18.48 22.47
C MET A 960 -4.40 20.00 22.63
N SER A 961 -3.76 20.55 23.68
CA SER A 961 -3.57 22.01 23.83
C SER A 961 -2.89 22.62 22.61
N GLU A 962 -3.34 23.79 22.15
CA GLU A 962 -2.83 24.41 20.91
C GLU A 962 -1.30 24.62 20.91
N ASP A 963 -0.77 25.04 22.05
CA ASP A 963 0.66 25.19 22.27
C ASP A 963 1.28 23.96 22.95
N VAL A 964 2.53 23.70 22.60
CA VAL A 964 3.43 22.81 23.35
C VAL A 964 3.84 23.52 24.64
N SER A 965 3.40 22.99 25.79
CA SER A 965 3.83 23.50 27.09
C SER A 965 5.23 22.98 27.43
N ILE A 966 6.24 23.85 27.41
CA ILE A 966 7.61 23.53 27.85
C ILE A 966 7.60 22.94 29.27
N LYS A 967 6.72 23.42 30.16
CA LYS A 967 6.57 22.89 31.53
C LYS A 967 6.10 21.43 31.60
N LYS A 968 5.58 20.83 30.51
CA LYS A 968 5.13 19.42 30.49
C LYS A 968 6.29 18.42 30.53
N PHE A 969 7.47 18.80 30.01
CA PHE A 969 8.58 17.87 29.76
C PHE A 969 9.87 18.21 30.54
N PHE A 970 9.93 19.38 31.16
CA PHE A 970 11.10 19.89 31.87
C PHE A 970 10.84 19.82 33.38
N ASP A 971 11.80 19.27 34.13
CA ASP A 971 11.71 19.23 35.59
C ASP A 971 11.92 20.63 36.18
N ASP A 972 11.29 20.94 37.33
CA ASP A 972 11.38 22.26 37.97
C ASP A 972 12.84 22.74 38.14
N ALA A 973 13.75 21.83 38.48
CA ALA A 973 15.17 22.11 38.61
C ALA A 973 15.79 22.60 37.29
N MET A 974 15.39 22.01 36.16
CA MET A 974 15.83 22.42 34.83
C MET A 974 15.18 23.74 34.40
N VAL A 975 13.91 23.98 34.74
CA VAL A 975 13.23 25.27 34.50
C VAL A 975 13.90 26.43 35.26
N VAL A 976 14.41 26.18 36.47
CA VAL A 976 15.22 27.16 37.21
C VAL A 976 16.58 27.41 36.55
N GLU A 977 17.27 26.37 36.09
CA GLU A 977 18.56 26.49 35.39
C GLU A 977 18.40 27.26 34.06
N LEU A 978 17.29 27.03 33.34
CA LEU A 978 16.89 27.80 32.16
C LEU A 978 16.67 29.29 32.47
N ALA A 979 15.95 29.59 33.54
CA ALA A 979 15.68 30.97 33.95
C ALA A 979 16.98 31.70 34.36
N GLN A 980 17.92 31.01 35.00
CA GLN A 980 19.24 31.54 35.33
C GLN A 980 20.08 31.83 34.08
N GLN A 981 20.20 30.88 33.15
CA GLN A 981 20.97 31.09 31.93
C GLN A 981 20.35 32.15 31.01
N ALA A 982 19.02 32.26 30.95
CA ALA A 982 18.34 33.35 30.24
C ALA A 982 18.64 34.72 30.86
N ALA A 983 18.70 34.82 32.19
CA ALA A 983 19.10 36.04 32.88
C ALA A 983 20.58 36.39 32.63
N ASP A 984 21.48 35.40 32.64
CA ASP A 984 22.90 35.58 32.36
C ASP A 984 23.16 36.02 30.91
N LEU A 985 22.44 35.45 29.93
CA LEU A 985 22.47 35.90 28.53
C LEU A 985 21.98 37.34 28.38
N HIS A 986 20.90 37.70 29.07
CA HIS A 986 20.37 39.06 29.05
C HIS A 986 21.30 40.07 29.76
N LEU A 987 22.14 39.61 30.70
CA LEU A 987 23.23 40.37 31.33
C LEU A 987 24.49 40.47 30.46
N GLN A 988 24.70 39.57 29.49
CA GLN A 988 25.80 39.63 28.51
C GLN A 988 25.45 40.45 27.25
N MET A 989 24.17 40.73 27.01
CA MET A 989 23.70 41.57 25.91
C MET A 989 23.48 43.05 26.31
N MET A 990 23.69 43.41 27.58
CA MET A 990 23.79 44.79 28.09
C MET A 990 25.26 45.21 28.24
#